data_AF-A0A9N8CTG9-F1
#
_entry.id   AF-A0A9N8CTG9-F1
#
_cell.length_a   1.000
_cell.length_b   1.000
_cell.length_c   1.000
_cell.angle_alpha   90.00
_cell.angle_beta   90.00
_cell.angle_gamma   90.00
#
_symmetry.space_group_name_H-M   'P 1'
#
loop_
_entity.id
_entity.type
_entity.pdbx_description
1 polymer ?
#
loop_
_entity_poly.entity_id
_entity_poly.type
_entity_poly.pdbx_seq_one_letter_code
_entity_poly.pdbx_strand_id
1 'polypeptide(L)'
;MTTRPNHLMRRVAWAPVIAQAAFPAMATAPLSENREILDRDRWLASTVSSLAPALQEGTLNDYARAQLQAIPQEFSNQAIQRTLSAAFPESQLRGGISLEDGTRYRSAELDLLVPLRHSTSSLLFGQFGLRDHDSSSFNGRTFVSTGIGYRYQTGYLLSGINTFIDADITHNHMRASLGVETGHETLSLSSNYYFPLTGWKSSDSLKLHDERPARGFDLRAKGTLPDFPWFTAELSYEQYFGNKVDILGNDTLGRNPSAIGGALSWRPVPLFELRGGYRDAGNSGTQADGGFQINYTFGTPLSEQLDTTKVRPALSSLNRTAFVDRNYNMVMEYREQASRIRISAPPVVGTAGSVVSLAATINSRYPITRVEWIGDTELLGGLKDPTSANSGLKLPNLPLSATESQELSLYLRVTDNRGSTATSERIPVTVLPDATSYRNHINVINPDTSYQNGKFILGTPLTQQSSSVVVEWHYVRERSEKEWISLKPESVSYRSSDPTVSVRSLGGEERDGHWVERVKLTTQEELISTRADFTLDISATGLNGRDNVTTSVLITQKKTGISQITHLGIDFTPGTILLNGSTEAPVIGSVLKARPVCEAEKACQTDFIYQWEFSVDGLQWTSVKGATDSLWQLPATYEGQSLQNKLIRVRITAEKDI
;
A
#
# COMPACT_ATOMS: atom_id res chain seq x y z
N MET A 1 -1.37 -28.53 -4.44
CA MET A 1 -0.84 -29.65 -3.62
C MET A 1 -1.97 -30.20 -2.77
N THR A 2 -2.40 -31.41 -3.09
CA THR A 2 -3.47 -32.18 -2.44
C THR A 2 -3.02 -32.70 -1.07
N THR A 3 -3.57 -32.15 0.00
CA THR A 3 -3.36 -32.64 1.38
C THR A 3 -4.40 -33.71 1.73
N ARG A 4 -3.88 -34.89 2.08
CA ARG A 4 -4.65 -36.07 2.52
C ARG A 4 -5.46 -35.74 3.80
N PRO A 5 -6.69 -36.28 3.97
CA PRO A 5 -7.45 -36.10 5.19
C PRO A 5 -6.78 -36.86 6.35
N ASN A 6 -6.55 -36.16 7.45
CA ASN A 6 -5.91 -36.68 8.65
C ASN A 6 -6.83 -37.70 9.34
N HIS A 7 -6.43 -38.97 9.36
CA HIS A 7 -7.23 -40.12 9.81
C HIS A 7 -7.56 -40.13 11.33
N LEU A 8 -7.18 -39.11 12.11
CA LEU A 8 -7.50 -39.00 13.55
C LEU A 8 -8.82 -38.26 13.84
N MET A 9 -9.33 -37.42 12.93
CA MET A 9 -10.60 -36.68 13.14
C MET A 9 -11.84 -37.59 13.07
N ARG A 10 -11.71 -38.81 12.54
CA ARG A 10 -12.80 -39.78 12.42
C ARG A 10 -13.03 -40.63 13.67
N ARG A 11 -12.23 -40.47 14.74
CA ARG A 11 -12.37 -41.26 15.99
C ARG A 11 -12.87 -40.48 17.22
N VAL A 12 -13.15 -39.18 17.12
CA VAL A 12 -13.73 -38.38 18.23
C VAL A 12 -15.26 -38.20 18.09
N ALA A 13 -15.90 -38.91 17.17
CA ALA A 13 -17.36 -38.96 17.01
C ALA A 13 -18.09 -39.77 18.12
N TRP A 14 -17.45 -40.04 19.25
CA TRP A 14 -18.03 -40.83 20.36
C TRP A 14 -18.44 -39.99 21.59
N ALA A 15 -18.14 -38.69 21.64
CA ALA A 15 -18.69 -37.79 22.65
C ALA A 15 -20.24 -37.71 22.64
N PRO A 16 -20.94 -37.75 21.48
CA PRO A 16 -22.39 -37.89 21.47
C PRO A 16 -22.86 -39.33 21.78
N VAL A 17 -21.99 -40.35 21.68
CA VAL A 17 -22.36 -41.74 21.94
C VAL A 17 -22.39 -42.06 23.45
N ILE A 18 -21.54 -41.42 24.27
CA ILE A 18 -21.61 -41.57 25.73
C ILE A 18 -22.85 -40.85 26.30
N ALA A 19 -23.23 -39.71 25.73
CA ALA A 19 -24.52 -39.08 26.02
C ALA A 19 -25.68 -39.98 25.55
N GLN A 20 -25.62 -40.53 24.32
CA GLN A 20 -26.62 -41.49 23.83
C GLN A 20 -26.62 -42.85 24.55
N ALA A 21 -25.63 -43.19 25.38
CA ALA A 21 -25.65 -44.40 26.20
C ALA A 21 -26.24 -44.15 27.60
N ALA A 22 -26.16 -42.91 28.11
CA ALA A 22 -26.74 -42.53 29.39
C ALA A 22 -28.24 -42.20 29.31
N PHE A 23 -28.75 -41.78 28.15
CA PHE A 23 -30.15 -41.35 27.97
C PHE A 23 -31.21 -42.43 27.64
N PRO A 24 -30.92 -43.58 26.99
CA PRO A 24 -31.96 -44.58 26.70
C PRO A 24 -32.40 -45.35 27.94
N ALA A 25 -31.57 -45.42 28.99
CA ALA A 25 -31.93 -46.05 30.26
C ALA A 25 -32.93 -45.22 31.09
N MET A 26 -33.14 -43.93 30.73
CA MET A 26 -34.10 -43.05 31.39
C MET A 26 -35.48 -43.01 30.71
N ALA A 27 -35.62 -43.50 29.47
CA ALA A 27 -36.87 -43.43 28.70
C ALA A 27 -37.81 -44.64 28.88
N THR A 28 -37.40 -45.68 29.63
CA THR A 28 -38.18 -46.94 29.76
C THR A 28 -38.68 -47.23 31.17
N ALA A 29 -38.63 -46.28 32.10
CA ALA A 29 -39.23 -46.47 33.43
C ALA A 29 -40.74 -46.12 33.37
N PRO A 30 -41.65 -47.01 33.82
CA PRO A 30 -43.08 -46.72 33.83
C PRO A 30 -43.37 -45.50 34.71
N LEU A 31 -44.22 -44.59 34.22
CA LEU A 31 -44.73 -43.44 34.96
C LEU A 31 -45.44 -43.93 36.23
N SER A 32 -44.87 -43.61 37.39
CA SER A 32 -45.48 -43.94 38.68
C SER A 32 -46.51 -42.88 39.08
N GLU A 33 -47.63 -43.28 39.70
CA GLU A 33 -48.72 -42.38 40.14
C GLU A 33 -48.37 -41.46 41.33
N ASN A 34 -47.11 -41.44 41.78
CA ASN A 34 -46.71 -40.67 42.96
C ASN A 34 -46.44 -39.19 42.63
N ARG A 35 -47.20 -38.28 43.26
CA ARG A 35 -47.22 -36.83 42.96
C ARG A 35 -45.86 -36.14 43.13
N GLU A 36 -45.06 -36.59 44.10
CA GLU A 36 -43.67 -36.10 44.35
C GLU A 36 -42.68 -36.52 43.26
N ILE A 37 -42.89 -37.68 42.62
CA ILE A 37 -42.06 -38.15 41.50
C ILE A 37 -42.42 -37.39 40.22
N LEU A 38 -43.70 -37.04 40.05
CA LEU A 38 -44.23 -36.33 38.89
C LEU A 38 -43.66 -34.90 38.74
N ASP A 39 -43.51 -34.16 39.85
CA ASP A 39 -42.97 -32.79 39.81
C ASP A 39 -41.46 -32.77 39.54
N ARG A 40 -40.72 -33.79 40.00
CA ARG A 40 -39.27 -33.95 39.72
C ARG A 40 -39.00 -34.30 38.27
N ASP A 41 -39.77 -35.25 37.71
CA ASP A 41 -39.65 -35.64 36.30
C ASP A 41 -40.05 -34.47 35.37
N ARG A 42 -41.01 -33.62 35.77
CA ARG A 42 -41.38 -32.41 35.02
C ARG A 42 -40.28 -31.35 35.02
N TRP A 43 -39.62 -31.10 36.16
CA TRP A 43 -38.50 -30.17 36.27
C TRP A 43 -37.27 -30.64 35.48
N LEU A 44 -36.99 -31.94 35.48
CA LEU A 44 -35.94 -32.53 34.66
C LEU A 44 -36.26 -32.41 33.17
N ALA A 45 -37.48 -32.77 32.78
CA ALA A 45 -37.92 -32.65 31.39
C ALA A 45 -37.85 -31.20 30.89
N SER A 46 -38.23 -30.20 31.72
CA SER A 46 -38.13 -28.79 31.35
C SER A 46 -36.70 -28.27 31.27
N THR A 47 -35.80 -28.75 32.14
CA THR A 47 -34.39 -28.38 32.10
C THR A 47 -33.70 -28.97 30.87
N VAL A 48 -33.95 -30.25 30.58
CA VAL A 48 -33.40 -30.92 29.39
C VAL A 48 -33.98 -30.34 28.10
N SER A 49 -35.29 -30.06 28.05
CA SER A 49 -35.94 -29.50 26.86
C SER A 49 -35.56 -28.05 26.57
N SER A 50 -35.18 -27.26 27.59
CA SER A 50 -34.69 -25.89 27.41
C SER A 50 -33.20 -25.83 27.04
N LEU A 51 -32.40 -26.77 27.55
CA LEU A 51 -30.97 -26.84 27.24
C LEU A 51 -30.69 -27.42 25.83
N ALA A 52 -31.50 -28.38 25.37
CA ALA A 52 -31.25 -29.10 24.11
C ALA A 52 -31.25 -28.19 22.86
N PRO A 53 -32.21 -27.25 22.66
CA PRO A 53 -32.16 -26.30 21.56
C PRO A 53 -30.96 -25.36 21.67
N ALA A 54 -30.65 -24.87 22.88
CA ALA A 54 -29.49 -24.00 23.09
C ALA A 54 -28.17 -24.69 22.72
N LEU A 55 -28.04 -25.99 23.04
CA LEU A 55 -26.92 -26.85 22.62
C LEU A 55 -26.84 -26.98 21.09
N GLN A 56 -27.97 -27.13 20.41
CA GLN A 56 -28.02 -27.32 18.95
C GLN A 56 -27.75 -26.02 18.18
N GLU A 57 -28.26 -24.89 18.68
CA GLU A 57 -28.18 -23.58 18.03
C GLU A 57 -26.92 -22.79 18.43
N GLY A 58 -26.16 -23.25 19.43
CA GLY A 58 -24.97 -22.57 19.93
C GLY A 58 -25.26 -21.32 20.77
N THR A 59 -26.49 -21.16 21.26
CA THR A 59 -27.00 -19.99 22.02
C THR A 59 -26.93 -20.19 23.54
N LEU A 60 -26.13 -21.15 23.99
CA LEU A 60 -25.98 -21.52 25.40
C LEU A 60 -25.58 -20.38 26.35
N ASN A 61 -24.83 -19.37 25.87
CA ASN A 61 -24.48 -18.21 26.69
C ASN A 61 -25.71 -17.35 26.99
N ASP A 62 -26.62 -17.20 26.01
CA ASP A 62 -27.88 -16.47 26.20
C ASP A 62 -28.80 -17.24 27.14
N TYR A 63 -28.82 -18.57 27.04
CA TYR A 63 -29.50 -19.44 28.01
C TYR A 63 -28.95 -19.26 29.44
N ALA A 64 -27.63 -19.31 29.62
CA ALA A 64 -26.99 -19.11 30.92
C ALA A 64 -27.29 -17.71 31.50
N ARG A 65 -27.28 -16.67 30.66
CA ARG A 65 -27.63 -15.30 31.06
C ARG A 65 -29.11 -15.18 31.44
N ALA A 66 -30.02 -15.80 30.70
CA ALA A 66 -31.43 -15.84 31.04
C ALA A 66 -31.66 -16.53 32.39
N GLN A 67 -30.95 -17.63 32.66
CA GLN A 67 -31.02 -18.32 33.94
C GLN A 67 -30.51 -17.45 35.10
N LEU A 68 -29.44 -16.68 34.89
CA LEU A 68 -28.95 -15.73 35.88
C LEU A 68 -29.90 -14.56 36.10
N GLN A 69 -30.57 -14.06 35.06
CA GLN A 69 -31.57 -12.99 35.18
C GLN A 69 -32.86 -13.44 35.87
N ALA A 70 -33.12 -14.75 35.92
CA ALA A 70 -34.23 -15.31 36.69
C ALA A 70 -33.93 -15.37 38.20
N ILE A 71 -32.66 -15.33 38.61
CA ILE A 71 -32.24 -15.46 40.02
C ILE A 71 -32.62 -14.26 40.92
N PRO A 72 -32.77 -12.99 40.48
CA PRO A 72 -33.09 -11.89 41.39
C PRO A 72 -34.56 -11.70 41.78
N GLN A 73 -35.54 -12.28 41.05
CA GLN A 73 -36.97 -12.07 41.36
C GLN A 73 -37.60 -13.16 42.24
N GLU A 74 -37.03 -14.37 42.29
CA GLU A 74 -37.59 -15.51 43.05
C GLU A 74 -36.98 -15.69 44.46
N PHE A 75 -35.92 -14.94 44.79
CA PHE A 75 -35.19 -15.05 46.06
C PHE A 75 -35.89 -14.37 47.25
N SER A 76 -37.06 -14.87 47.61
CA SER A 76 -37.65 -14.69 48.95
C SER A 76 -37.27 -15.88 49.84
N ASN A 77 -36.54 -15.61 50.94
CA ASN A 77 -35.97 -16.63 51.84
C ASN A 77 -36.98 -17.69 52.33
N GLN A 78 -38.26 -17.34 52.47
CA GLN A 78 -39.28 -18.26 53.01
C GLN A 78 -39.92 -19.16 51.95
N ALA A 79 -40.03 -18.72 50.70
CA ALA A 79 -40.65 -19.49 49.63
C ALA A 79 -39.71 -20.59 49.13
N ILE A 80 -38.42 -20.26 48.92
CA ILE A 80 -37.39 -21.20 48.47
C ILE A 80 -37.15 -22.30 49.51
N GLN A 81 -37.05 -21.95 50.79
CA GLN A 81 -36.84 -22.95 51.83
C GLN A 81 -37.98 -23.96 51.89
N ARG A 82 -39.23 -23.53 51.69
CA ARG A 82 -40.39 -24.43 51.65
C ARG A 82 -40.44 -25.25 50.36
N THR A 83 -40.22 -24.63 49.19
CA THR A 83 -40.27 -25.33 47.90
C THR A 83 -39.13 -26.33 47.74
N LEU A 84 -37.88 -25.96 48.02
CA LEU A 84 -36.73 -26.86 47.90
C LEU A 84 -36.75 -27.94 48.98
N SER A 85 -37.08 -27.62 50.23
CA SER A 85 -37.14 -28.65 51.28
C SER A 85 -38.30 -29.64 51.07
N ALA A 86 -39.41 -29.20 50.46
CA ALA A 86 -40.54 -30.07 50.16
C ALA A 86 -40.34 -30.91 48.89
N ALA A 87 -39.77 -30.34 47.83
CA ALA A 87 -39.58 -31.04 46.55
C ALA A 87 -38.29 -31.89 46.50
N PHE A 88 -37.26 -31.48 47.25
CA PHE A 88 -35.93 -32.09 47.23
C PHE A 88 -35.34 -32.14 48.65
N PRO A 89 -35.86 -33.03 49.52
CA PRO A 89 -35.24 -33.28 50.82
C PRO A 89 -33.77 -33.68 50.61
N GLU A 90 -32.87 -33.19 51.47
CA GLU A 90 -31.41 -33.42 51.41
C GLU A 90 -30.62 -32.63 50.34
N SER A 91 -31.22 -31.59 49.76
CA SER A 91 -30.48 -30.61 48.94
C SER A 91 -29.36 -29.96 49.76
N GLN A 92 -28.22 -29.66 49.12
CA GLN A 92 -27.13 -28.92 49.75
C GLN A 92 -26.88 -27.59 49.03
N LEU A 93 -26.71 -26.52 49.81
CA LEU A 93 -26.31 -25.21 49.35
C LEU A 93 -24.95 -24.86 49.96
N ARG A 94 -23.98 -24.50 49.14
CA ARG A 94 -22.69 -23.99 49.56
C ARG A 94 -22.51 -22.58 49.04
N GLY A 95 -22.34 -21.61 49.93
CA GLY A 95 -21.96 -20.25 49.58
C GLY A 95 -20.62 -19.90 50.19
N GLY A 96 -19.80 -19.07 49.56
CA GLY A 96 -18.52 -18.72 50.14
C GLY A 96 -17.84 -17.52 49.48
N ILE A 97 -16.76 -17.09 50.13
CA ILE A 97 -15.83 -16.09 49.61
C ILE A 97 -14.42 -16.65 49.67
N SER A 98 -13.63 -16.35 48.65
CA SER A 98 -12.20 -16.66 48.58
C SER A 98 -11.40 -15.36 48.61
N LEU A 99 -10.28 -15.40 49.32
CA LEU A 99 -9.32 -14.33 49.51
C LEU A 99 -7.95 -14.78 49.00
N GLU A 100 -7.24 -13.89 48.34
CA GLU A 100 -5.84 -14.06 47.98
C GLU A 100 -4.95 -13.51 49.10
N ASP A 101 -3.89 -14.25 49.44
CA ASP A 101 -2.97 -13.95 50.55
C ASP A 101 -3.70 -13.68 51.88
N GLY A 102 -4.89 -14.26 52.05
CA GLY A 102 -5.74 -14.14 53.23
C GLY A 102 -6.38 -12.77 53.46
N THR A 103 -6.17 -11.78 52.59
CA THR A 103 -6.61 -10.39 52.85
C THR A 103 -7.36 -9.75 51.68
N ARG A 104 -7.05 -10.10 50.44
CA ARG A 104 -7.62 -9.45 49.26
C ARG A 104 -8.76 -10.28 48.70
N TYR A 105 -9.95 -9.69 48.52
CA TYR A 105 -11.07 -10.39 47.90
C TYR A 105 -10.69 -10.89 46.50
N ARG A 106 -10.99 -12.17 46.23
CA ARG A 106 -10.66 -12.83 44.96
C ARG A 106 -11.92 -13.26 44.22
N SER A 107 -12.84 -13.92 44.92
CA SER A 107 -14.08 -14.41 44.31
C SER A 107 -15.16 -14.73 45.33
N ALA A 108 -16.40 -14.75 44.87
CA ALA A 108 -17.56 -15.27 45.59
C ALA A 108 -18.11 -16.52 44.88
N GLU A 109 -18.66 -17.44 45.65
CA GLU A 109 -19.18 -18.71 45.15
C GLU A 109 -20.56 -19.05 45.71
N LEU A 110 -21.39 -19.68 44.88
CA LEU A 110 -22.67 -20.24 45.27
C LEU A 110 -22.92 -21.53 44.48
N ASP A 111 -22.99 -22.66 45.16
CA ASP A 111 -23.25 -23.98 44.58
C ASP A 111 -24.50 -24.61 45.21
N LEU A 112 -25.35 -25.23 44.39
CA LEU A 112 -26.56 -25.96 44.80
C LEU A 112 -26.52 -27.37 44.23
N LEU A 113 -26.65 -28.38 45.10
CA LEU A 113 -26.79 -29.78 44.70
C LEU A 113 -28.20 -30.27 45.05
N VAL A 114 -28.85 -30.88 44.07
CA VAL A 114 -30.24 -31.34 44.14
C VAL A 114 -30.31 -32.85 43.88
N PRO A 115 -30.71 -33.67 44.87
CA PRO A 115 -30.98 -35.09 44.69
C PRO A 115 -32.17 -35.32 43.73
N LEU A 116 -31.93 -35.84 42.53
CA LEU A 116 -32.95 -36.06 41.50
C LEU A 116 -33.63 -37.41 41.60
N ARG A 117 -32.89 -38.46 41.96
CA ARG A 117 -33.41 -39.78 42.34
C ARG A 117 -32.51 -40.38 43.40
N HIS A 118 -33.11 -40.81 44.51
CA HIS A 118 -32.38 -41.35 45.65
C HIS A 118 -32.87 -42.76 45.96
N SER A 119 -31.96 -43.73 45.95
CA SER A 119 -32.18 -45.09 46.46
C SER A 119 -31.21 -45.39 47.61
N THR A 120 -31.34 -46.57 48.22
CA THR A 120 -30.45 -47.05 49.29
C THR A 120 -28.99 -47.16 48.87
N SER A 121 -28.69 -47.34 47.58
CA SER A 121 -27.31 -47.51 47.07
C SER A 121 -26.95 -46.58 45.90
N SER A 122 -27.88 -45.85 45.31
CA SER A 122 -27.64 -45.00 44.14
C SER A 122 -28.25 -43.61 44.22
N LEU A 123 -27.50 -42.58 43.82
CA LEU A 123 -27.94 -41.18 43.80
C LEU A 123 -27.73 -40.62 42.39
N LEU A 124 -28.82 -40.21 41.75
CA LEU A 124 -28.78 -39.30 40.62
C LEU A 124 -28.97 -37.89 41.15
N PHE A 125 -28.09 -36.96 40.80
CA PHE A 125 -28.14 -35.58 41.28
C PHE A 125 -27.87 -34.58 40.15
N GLY A 126 -28.47 -33.39 40.28
CA GLY A 126 -28.15 -32.22 39.49
C GLY A 126 -27.37 -31.24 40.35
N GLN A 127 -26.44 -30.50 39.75
CA GLN A 127 -25.66 -29.49 40.45
C GLN A 127 -25.57 -28.21 39.63
N PHE A 128 -25.73 -27.09 40.31
CA PHE A 128 -25.58 -25.74 39.76
C PHE A 128 -24.53 -24.98 40.56
N GLY A 129 -23.78 -24.11 39.89
CA GLY A 129 -22.73 -23.32 40.50
C GLY A 129 -22.64 -21.94 39.85
N LEU A 130 -22.34 -20.94 40.67
CA LEU A 130 -22.03 -19.58 40.28
C LEU A 130 -20.72 -19.18 40.95
N ARG A 131 -19.81 -18.62 40.16
CA ARG A 131 -18.53 -18.08 40.63
C ARG A 131 -18.36 -16.69 40.04
N ASP A 132 -18.18 -15.69 40.87
CA ASP A 132 -17.90 -14.32 40.44
C ASP A 132 -16.51 -13.92 40.92
N HIS A 133 -15.68 -13.42 40.02
CA HIS A 133 -14.31 -13.05 40.33
C HIS A 133 -14.10 -11.55 40.28
N ASP A 134 -13.18 -11.04 41.09
CA ASP A 134 -12.70 -9.67 40.94
C ASP A 134 -11.83 -9.50 39.68
N SER A 135 -11.65 -8.25 39.23
CA SER A 135 -10.80 -7.87 38.09
C SER A 135 -9.39 -8.50 38.09
N SER A 136 -8.83 -8.73 39.29
CA SER A 136 -7.51 -9.32 39.49
C SER A 136 -7.45 -10.85 39.42
N SER A 137 -8.61 -11.53 39.35
CA SER A 137 -8.73 -12.98 39.30
C SER A 137 -9.63 -13.36 38.11
N PHE A 138 -9.11 -14.18 37.19
CA PHE A 138 -9.80 -14.55 35.94
C PHE A 138 -10.37 -13.34 35.18
N ASN A 139 -9.73 -12.17 35.28
CA ASN A 139 -10.13 -10.91 34.64
C ASN A 139 -11.58 -10.49 34.90
N GLY A 140 -12.10 -10.67 36.12
CA GLY A 140 -13.46 -10.25 36.47
C GLY A 140 -14.57 -11.11 35.84
N ARG A 141 -14.27 -12.37 35.50
CA ARG A 141 -15.24 -13.28 34.88
C ARG A 141 -16.24 -13.84 35.89
N THR A 142 -17.49 -13.93 35.44
CA THR A 142 -18.52 -14.69 36.13
C THR A 142 -18.75 -16.02 35.41
N PHE A 143 -18.55 -17.12 36.12
CA PHE A 143 -18.77 -18.47 35.62
C PHE A 143 -20.05 -19.07 36.18
N VAL A 144 -20.82 -19.72 35.32
CA VAL A 144 -21.98 -20.54 35.67
C VAL A 144 -21.65 -21.98 35.32
N SER A 145 -21.88 -22.91 36.25
CA SER A 145 -21.68 -24.33 36.05
C SER A 145 -23.00 -25.07 36.24
N THR A 146 -23.32 -25.98 35.32
CA THR A 146 -24.48 -26.87 35.44
C THR A 146 -24.03 -28.29 35.12
N GLY A 147 -24.36 -29.25 35.97
CA GLY A 147 -23.96 -30.63 35.80
C GLY A 147 -24.97 -31.64 36.32
N ILE A 148 -24.77 -32.88 35.89
CA ILE A 148 -25.50 -34.05 36.36
C ILE A 148 -24.49 -35.13 36.72
N GLY A 149 -24.79 -35.89 37.77
CA GLY A 149 -23.94 -36.98 38.20
C GLY A 149 -24.72 -38.15 38.77
N TYR A 150 -24.07 -39.30 38.74
CA TYR A 150 -24.57 -40.54 39.28
C TYR A 150 -23.53 -41.13 40.22
N ARG A 151 -23.94 -41.44 41.45
CA ARG A 151 -23.13 -42.10 42.48
C ARG A 151 -23.75 -43.42 42.87
N TYR A 152 -22.92 -44.45 42.99
CA TYR A 152 -23.29 -45.78 43.44
C TYR A 152 -22.41 -46.19 44.61
N GLN A 153 -23.02 -46.82 45.61
CA GLN A 153 -22.36 -47.25 46.83
C GLN A 153 -22.44 -48.76 47.00
N THR A 154 -21.32 -49.37 47.34
CA THR A 154 -21.21 -50.79 47.71
C THR A 154 -20.37 -50.91 48.97
N GLY A 155 -21.02 -51.17 50.11
CA GLY A 155 -20.36 -51.15 51.41
C GLY A 155 -19.79 -49.76 51.74
N TYR A 156 -18.48 -49.70 51.94
CA TYR A 156 -17.72 -48.48 52.22
C TYR A 156 -17.19 -47.75 50.97
N LEU A 157 -17.36 -48.37 49.79
CA LEU A 157 -16.92 -47.80 48.52
C LEU A 157 -18.05 -46.99 47.88
N LEU A 158 -17.79 -45.71 47.63
CA LEU A 158 -18.57 -44.84 46.76
C LEU A 158 -17.87 -44.74 45.41
N SER A 159 -18.60 -44.86 44.31
CA SER A 159 -18.10 -44.60 42.96
C SER A 159 -19.07 -43.72 42.22
N GLY A 160 -18.58 -42.80 41.40
CA GLY A 160 -19.43 -41.87 40.69
C GLY A 160 -18.88 -41.42 39.36
N ILE A 161 -19.80 -40.98 38.50
CA ILE A 161 -19.49 -40.28 37.26
C ILE A 161 -20.28 -38.99 37.23
N ASN A 162 -19.70 -37.95 36.65
CA ASN A 162 -20.36 -36.67 36.48
C ASN A 162 -20.01 -36.03 35.14
N THR A 163 -20.89 -35.14 34.68
CA THR A 163 -20.64 -34.28 33.52
C THR A 163 -21.12 -32.88 33.81
N PHE A 164 -20.35 -31.88 33.39
CA PHE A 164 -20.68 -30.47 33.57
C PHE A 164 -20.55 -29.70 32.28
N ILE A 165 -21.35 -28.64 32.18
CA ILE A 165 -21.20 -27.55 31.23
C ILE A 165 -20.92 -26.30 32.06
N ASP A 166 -19.82 -25.63 31.76
CA ASP A 166 -19.44 -24.36 32.35
C ASP A 166 -19.57 -23.26 31.28
N ALA A 167 -20.14 -22.12 31.66
CA ALA A 167 -20.32 -20.95 30.82
C ALA A 167 -19.70 -19.71 31.48
N ASP A 168 -18.91 -18.98 30.72
CA ASP A 168 -18.42 -17.65 31.03
C ASP A 168 -19.40 -16.68 30.39
N ILE A 169 -20.21 -16.07 31.24
CA ILE A 169 -21.25 -15.14 30.81
C ILE A 169 -20.71 -13.73 30.53
N THR A 170 -19.50 -13.43 30.98
CA THR A 170 -18.81 -12.15 30.78
C THR A 170 -18.25 -12.09 29.35
N HIS A 171 -17.48 -13.11 28.94
CA HIS A 171 -16.81 -13.13 27.63
C HIS A 171 -17.31 -14.24 26.68
N ASN A 172 -18.45 -14.86 26.99
CA ASN A 172 -19.15 -15.80 26.10
C ASN A 172 -18.34 -17.06 25.75
N HIS A 173 -17.65 -17.67 26.72
CA HIS A 173 -16.92 -18.93 26.53
C HIS A 173 -17.61 -20.11 27.19
N MET A 174 -17.39 -21.31 26.66
CA MET A 174 -17.98 -22.52 27.22
C MET A 174 -17.02 -23.69 27.23
N ARG A 175 -17.12 -24.47 28.29
CA ARG A 175 -16.34 -25.67 28.55
C ARG A 175 -17.27 -26.79 28.96
N ALA A 176 -16.88 -28.01 28.66
CA ALA A 176 -17.49 -29.20 29.24
C ALA A 176 -16.44 -29.99 30.01
N SER A 177 -16.90 -30.78 30.98
CA SER A 177 -16.05 -31.73 31.67
C SER A 177 -16.73 -33.08 31.88
N LEU A 178 -15.90 -34.11 31.93
CA LEU A 178 -16.27 -35.46 32.38
C LEU A 178 -15.46 -35.78 33.62
N GLY A 179 -16.14 -36.24 34.67
CA GLY A 179 -15.53 -36.56 35.95
C GLY A 179 -15.82 -37.98 36.40
N VAL A 180 -14.85 -38.56 37.11
CA VAL A 180 -14.98 -39.84 37.82
C VAL A 180 -14.60 -39.61 39.27
N GLU A 181 -15.37 -40.21 40.18
CA GLU A 181 -15.20 -40.10 41.62
C GLU A 181 -15.12 -41.49 42.23
N THR A 182 -14.25 -41.65 43.23
CA THR A 182 -14.27 -42.82 44.09
C THR A 182 -13.95 -42.41 45.52
N GLY A 183 -14.64 -42.98 46.49
CA GLY A 183 -14.40 -42.71 47.91
C GLY A 183 -14.44 -43.98 48.72
N HIS A 184 -13.50 -44.12 49.65
CA HIS A 184 -13.42 -45.23 50.58
C HIS A 184 -13.25 -44.66 51.98
N GLU A 185 -14.22 -44.94 52.87
CA GLU A 185 -14.24 -44.37 54.22
C GLU A 185 -14.06 -42.84 54.18
N THR A 186 -13.06 -42.27 54.86
CA THR A 186 -12.83 -40.82 54.93
C THR A 186 -11.95 -40.26 53.80
N LEU A 187 -11.57 -41.09 52.82
CA LEU A 187 -10.76 -40.68 51.66
C LEU A 187 -11.64 -40.61 50.41
N SER A 188 -11.58 -39.50 49.68
CA SER A 188 -12.14 -39.36 48.33
C SER A 188 -11.05 -39.04 47.32
N LEU A 189 -11.23 -39.56 46.11
CA LEU A 189 -10.42 -39.34 44.93
C LEU A 189 -11.33 -38.92 43.79
N SER A 190 -10.96 -37.86 43.08
CA SER A 190 -11.65 -37.44 41.86
C SER A 190 -10.67 -37.15 40.74
N SER A 191 -11.13 -37.39 39.51
CA SER A 191 -10.43 -37.00 38.30
C SER A 191 -11.42 -36.38 37.33
N ASN A 192 -11.07 -35.21 36.79
CA ASN A 192 -11.92 -34.50 35.84
C ASN A 192 -11.11 -34.14 34.59
N TYR A 193 -11.69 -34.34 33.41
CA TYR A 193 -11.13 -33.91 32.14
C TYR A 193 -11.96 -32.78 31.56
N TYR A 194 -11.29 -31.69 31.16
CA TYR A 194 -11.87 -30.46 30.68
C TYR A 194 -11.58 -30.25 29.19
N PHE A 195 -12.61 -29.87 28.44
CA PHE A 195 -12.45 -29.54 27.02
C PHE A 195 -13.34 -28.35 26.60
N PRO A 196 -12.85 -27.48 25.71
CA PRO A 196 -13.59 -26.34 25.23
C PRO A 196 -14.75 -26.77 24.33
N LEU A 197 -15.91 -26.16 24.55
CA LEU A 197 -17.03 -26.19 23.60
C LEU A 197 -16.98 -24.98 22.66
N THR A 198 -16.48 -23.82 23.12
CA THR A 198 -16.26 -22.66 22.25
C THR A 198 -14.86 -22.65 21.65
N GLY A 199 -14.78 -22.25 20.38
CA GLY A 199 -13.51 -22.00 19.69
C GLY A 199 -12.84 -20.70 20.15
N TRP A 200 -11.76 -20.36 19.44
CA TRP A 200 -11.04 -19.10 19.62
C TRP A 200 -11.92 -17.90 19.29
N LYS A 201 -11.94 -16.92 20.19
CA LYS A 201 -12.60 -15.61 20.01
C LYS A 201 -11.62 -14.50 20.34
N SER A 202 -11.86 -13.29 19.85
CA SER A 202 -11.04 -12.14 20.25
C SER A 202 -11.11 -11.98 21.77
N SER A 203 -9.96 -11.81 22.42
CA SER A 203 -9.88 -11.61 23.86
C SER A 203 -10.18 -10.14 24.20
N ASP A 204 -11.09 -9.93 25.14
CA ASP A 204 -11.34 -8.61 25.73
C ASP A 204 -10.37 -8.34 26.90
N SER A 205 -9.86 -9.41 27.54
CA SER A 205 -8.92 -9.33 28.66
C SER A 205 -7.48 -9.04 28.21
N LEU A 206 -7.03 -9.69 27.13
CA LEU A 206 -5.65 -9.58 26.63
C LEU A 206 -5.62 -9.01 25.21
N LYS A 207 -5.16 -7.76 25.07
CA LYS A 207 -5.09 -7.06 23.78
C LYS A 207 -4.30 -7.86 22.74
N LEU A 208 -4.80 -7.83 21.50
CA LEU A 208 -4.18 -8.48 20.32
C LEU A 208 -4.08 -10.00 20.40
N HIS A 209 -4.82 -10.62 21.32
CA HIS A 209 -4.90 -12.07 21.45
C HIS A 209 -6.32 -12.56 21.17
N ASP A 210 -6.42 -13.80 20.71
CA ASP A 210 -7.63 -14.59 20.84
C ASP A 210 -7.54 -15.42 22.12
N GLU A 211 -8.68 -15.76 22.70
CA GLU A 211 -8.81 -16.64 23.86
C GLU A 211 -9.82 -17.77 23.62
N ARG A 212 -9.68 -18.86 24.39
CA ARG A 212 -10.66 -19.95 24.52
C ARG A 212 -10.42 -20.70 25.83
N PRO A 213 -11.36 -21.54 26.32
CA PRO A 213 -11.07 -22.43 27.43
C PRO A 213 -9.95 -23.42 27.08
N ALA A 214 -9.00 -23.57 28.00
CA ALA A 214 -7.91 -24.51 27.86
C ALA A 214 -8.41 -25.96 28.03
N ARG A 215 -7.77 -26.89 27.33
CA ARG A 215 -7.92 -28.33 27.59
C ARG A 215 -7.06 -28.72 28.76
N GLY A 216 -7.52 -29.61 29.62
CA GLY A 216 -6.73 -30.06 30.76
C GLY A 216 -7.41 -31.14 31.57
N PHE A 217 -6.76 -31.55 32.64
CA PHE A 217 -7.35 -32.43 33.63
C PHE A 217 -6.89 -32.06 35.04
N ASP A 218 -7.67 -32.48 36.03
CA ASP A 218 -7.26 -32.48 37.43
C ASP A 218 -7.38 -33.86 38.07
N LEU A 219 -6.61 -34.02 39.15
CA LEU A 219 -6.66 -35.12 40.10
C LEU A 219 -6.75 -34.52 41.48
N ARG A 220 -7.69 -34.97 42.31
CA ARG A 220 -7.85 -34.49 43.68
C ARG A 220 -7.98 -35.65 44.65
N ALA A 221 -7.35 -35.51 45.81
CA ALA A 221 -7.47 -36.42 46.93
C ALA A 221 -7.89 -35.62 48.16
N LYS A 222 -8.98 -35.98 48.82
CA LYS A 222 -9.43 -35.35 50.07
C LYS A 222 -9.57 -36.38 51.17
N GLY A 223 -9.08 -36.04 52.35
CA GLY A 223 -9.10 -36.94 53.50
C GLY A 223 -9.48 -36.20 54.78
N THR A 224 -10.40 -36.78 55.55
CA THR A 224 -10.68 -36.36 56.93
C THR A 224 -10.05 -37.36 57.90
N LEU A 225 -9.37 -36.89 58.94
CA LEU A 225 -8.83 -37.77 59.98
C LEU A 225 -9.98 -38.25 60.88
N PRO A 226 -10.13 -39.57 61.14
CA PRO A 226 -11.23 -40.08 61.99
C PRO A 226 -11.27 -39.47 63.39
N ASP A 227 -10.09 -39.28 64.00
CA ASP A 227 -9.96 -38.70 65.35
C ASP A 227 -10.10 -37.17 65.37
N PHE A 228 -10.02 -36.51 64.21
CA PHE A 228 -10.13 -35.06 64.05
C PHE A 228 -11.12 -34.70 62.93
N PRO A 229 -12.42 -34.97 63.13
CA PRO A 229 -13.45 -34.80 62.10
C PRO A 229 -13.64 -33.34 61.65
N TRP A 230 -13.19 -32.39 62.46
CA TRP A 230 -13.22 -30.96 62.14
C TRP A 230 -12.18 -30.55 61.08
N PHE A 231 -11.20 -31.40 60.74
CA PHE A 231 -10.14 -31.07 59.79
C PHE A 231 -10.14 -31.98 58.57
N THR A 232 -10.10 -31.36 57.38
CA THR A 232 -9.99 -32.07 56.10
C THR A 232 -8.79 -31.55 55.32
N ALA A 233 -7.94 -32.46 54.84
CA ALA A 233 -6.82 -32.13 53.96
C ALA A 233 -7.17 -32.44 52.50
N GLU A 234 -6.73 -31.59 51.59
CA GLU A 234 -6.86 -31.76 50.14
C GLU A 234 -5.48 -31.70 49.49
N LEU A 235 -5.22 -32.63 48.57
CA LEU A 235 -4.12 -32.56 47.61
C LEU A 235 -4.69 -32.53 46.19
N SER A 236 -4.12 -31.70 45.34
CA SER A 236 -4.57 -31.51 43.96
C SER A 236 -3.39 -31.46 43.00
N TYR A 237 -3.58 -32.02 41.82
CA TYR A 237 -2.68 -31.88 40.68
C TYR A 237 -3.51 -31.51 39.45
N GLU A 238 -3.10 -30.48 38.71
CA GLU A 238 -3.78 -29.99 37.53
C GLU A 238 -2.77 -29.85 36.38
N GLN A 239 -3.16 -30.20 35.16
CA GLN A 239 -2.36 -30.02 33.95
C GLN A 239 -3.24 -29.49 32.83
N TYR A 240 -2.83 -28.39 32.22
CA TYR A 240 -3.49 -27.81 31.07
C TYR A 240 -2.57 -27.79 29.85
N PHE A 241 -3.16 -27.80 28.66
CA PHE A 241 -2.46 -27.91 27.39
C PHE A 241 -2.71 -26.67 26.52
N GLY A 242 -1.64 -26.06 26.05
CA GLY A 242 -1.66 -24.84 25.24
C GLY A 242 -0.34 -24.09 25.26
N ASN A 243 -0.17 -23.16 24.33
CA ASN A 243 1.07 -22.39 24.22
C ASN A 243 1.15 -21.23 25.22
N LYS A 244 0.01 -20.59 25.51
CA LYS A 244 -0.12 -19.52 26.50
C LYS A 244 -1.37 -19.78 27.32
N VAL A 245 -1.23 -20.41 28.48
CA VAL A 245 -2.35 -20.80 29.34
C VAL A 245 -2.23 -20.08 30.68
N ASP A 246 -3.32 -19.48 31.15
CA ASP A 246 -3.39 -18.84 32.46
C ASP A 246 -4.01 -19.80 33.49
N ILE A 247 -3.17 -20.65 34.10
CA ILE A 247 -3.61 -21.68 35.04
C ILE A 247 -4.06 -21.12 36.40
N LEU A 248 -3.52 -19.98 36.82
CA LEU A 248 -3.84 -19.34 38.10
C LEU A 248 -4.96 -18.30 37.97
N GLY A 249 -5.27 -17.86 36.74
CA GLY A 249 -6.23 -16.79 36.49
C GLY A 249 -5.70 -15.43 36.94
N ASN A 250 -4.40 -15.18 36.79
CA ASN A 250 -3.75 -13.94 37.25
C ASN A 250 -2.86 -13.31 36.16
N ASP A 251 -3.18 -13.58 34.89
CA ASP A 251 -2.47 -13.12 33.69
C ASP A 251 -1.05 -13.70 33.51
N THR A 252 -0.65 -14.71 34.31
CA THR A 252 0.63 -15.40 34.13
C THR A 252 0.53 -16.56 33.13
N LEU A 253 0.97 -16.30 31.90
CA LEU A 253 0.84 -17.26 30.80
C LEU A 253 1.98 -18.29 30.79
N GLY A 254 1.63 -19.56 30.94
CA GLY A 254 2.55 -20.70 30.84
C GLY A 254 2.33 -21.55 29.58
N ARG A 255 3.38 -22.25 29.13
CA ARG A 255 3.29 -23.26 28.08
C ARG A 255 3.07 -24.63 28.71
N ASN A 256 1.94 -25.28 28.39
CA ASN A 256 1.49 -26.54 29.00
C ASN A 256 1.70 -26.56 30.52
N PRO A 257 1.14 -25.58 31.27
CA PRO A 257 1.41 -25.45 32.69
C PRO A 257 0.77 -26.58 33.49
N SER A 258 1.42 -26.92 34.60
CA SER A 258 0.92 -27.83 35.62
C SER A 258 0.95 -27.15 36.98
N ALA A 259 0.01 -27.50 37.86
CA ALA A 259 -0.01 -27.01 39.22
C ALA A 259 -0.20 -28.15 40.23
N ILE A 260 0.51 -28.06 41.36
CA ILE A 260 0.30 -28.91 42.54
C ILE A 260 -0.25 -28.00 43.64
N GLY A 261 -1.30 -28.45 44.33
CA GLY A 261 -1.89 -27.69 45.42
C GLY A 261 -2.18 -28.54 46.65
N GLY A 262 -2.08 -27.93 47.81
CA GLY A 262 -2.48 -28.50 49.09
C GLY A 262 -3.39 -27.53 49.85
N ALA A 263 -4.44 -28.02 50.49
CA ALA A 263 -5.32 -27.21 51.32
C ALA A 263 -5.72 -27.92 52.61
N LEU A 264 -5.97 -27.13 53.65
CA LEU A 264 -6.52 -27.55 54.93
C LEU A 264 -7.82 -26.80 55.17
N SER A 265 -8.88 -27.54 55.47
CA SER A 265 -10.18 -27.02 55.86
C SER A 265 -10.47 -27.32 57.32
N TRP A 266 -10.98 -26.34 58.06
CA TRP A 266 -11.48 -26.46 59.43
C TRP A 266 -12.98 -26.19 59.47
N ARG A 267 -13.76 -27.14 59.98
CA ARG A 267 -15.20 -27.09 60.13
C ARG A 267 -15.59 -27.14 61.61
N PRO A 268 -15.74 -26.00 62.30
CA PRO A 268 -16.12 -26.00 63.73
C PRO A 268 -17.53 -26.52 63.97
N VAL A 269 -18.44 -26.29 63.02
CA VAL A 269 -19.82 -26.78 62.99
C VAL A 269 -20.16 -27.20 61.56
N PRO A 270 -21.17 -28.05 61.30
CA PRO A 270 -21.53 -28.47 59.95
C PRO A 270 -21.80 -27.31 58.98
N LEU A 271 -22.35 -26.20 59.46
CA LEU A 271 -22.69 -25.03 58.64
C LEU A 271 -21.49 -24.22 58.14
N PHE A 272 -20.36 -24.21 58.87
CA PHE A 272 -19.25 -23.29 58.58
C PHE A 272 -17.95 -24.04 58.27
N GLU A 273 -17.22 -23.53 57.28
CA GLU A 273 -15.92 -24.03 56.90
C GLU A 273 -14.95 -22.87 56.63
N LEU A 274 -13.76 -22.97 57.22
CA LEU A 274 -12.63 -22.10 56.92
C LEU A 274 -11.60 -22.92 56.16
N ARG A 275 -11.11 -22.41 55.03
CA ARG A 275 -10.15 -23.10 54.17
C ARG A 275 -8.91 -22.25 53.99
N GLY A 276 -7.74 -22.87 54.09
CA GLY A 276 -6.45 -22.28 53.74
C GLY A 276 -5.70 -23.23 52.81
N GLY A 277 -5.15 -22.72 51.72
CA GLY A 277 -4.46 -23.54 50.74
C GLY A 277 -3.32 -22.81 50.05
N TYR A 278 -2.49 -23.61 49.38
CA TYR A 278 -1.37 -23.14 48.59
C TYR A 278 -1.29 -23.94 47.30
N ARG A 279 -0.99 -23.27 46.21
CA ARG A 279 -0.84 -23.85 44.87
C ARG A 279 0.45 -23.35 44.25
N ASP A 280 1.24 -24.28 43.71
CA ASP A 280 2.46 -24.01 42.97
C ASP A 280 2.28 -24.45 41.52
N ALA A 281 2.39 -23.51 40.58
CA ALA A 281 2.30 -23.72 39.14
C ALA A 281 3.67 -23.61 38.43
N GLY A 282 4.76 -23.76 39.18
CA GLY A 282 6.14 -23.69 38.67
C GLY A 282 6.43 -22.34 38.03
N ASN A 283 6.74 -22.34 36.74
CA ASN A 283 7.06 -21.11 36.00
C ASN A 283 5.86 -20.15 35.86
N SER A 284 4.63 -20.62 36.08
CA SER A 284 3.42 -19.78 36.13
C SER A 284 3.20 -19.15 37.52
N GLY A 285 4.11 -19.38 38.48
CA GLY A 285 4.05 -18.76 39.80
C GLY A 285 3.30 -19.57 40.84
N THR A 286 3.02 -18.94 41.97
CA THR A 286 2.45 -19.58 43.16
C THR A 286 1.31 -18.76 43.72
N GLN A 287 0.41 -19.40 44.46
CA GLN A 287 -0.80 -18.76 44.97
C GLN A 287 -1.17 -19.30 46.36
N ALA A 288 -1.38 -18.40 47.32
CA ALA A 288 -1.96 -18.71 48.61
C ALA A 288 -3.43 -18.29 48.64
N ASP A 289 -4.30 -19.22 49.02
CA ASP A 289 -5.75 -19.04 49.05
C ASP A 289 -6.28 -19.17 50.48
N GLY A 290 -7.09 -18.20 50.91
CA GLY A 290 -7.91 -18.29 52.12
C GLY A 290 -9.39 -18.28 51.73
N GLY A 291 -10.26 -18.92 52.50
CA GLY A 291 -11.69 -18.93 52.18
C GLY A 291 -12.58 -19.18 53.38
N PHE A 292 -13.78 -18.62 53.31
CA PHE A 292 -14.86 -18.87 54.24
C PHE A 292 -16.08 -19.38 53.47
N GLN A 293 -16.66 -20.47 53.95
CA GLN A 293 -17.78 -21.16 53.31
C GLN A 293 -18.90 -21.44 54.32
N ILE A 294 -20.13 -21.34 53.82
CA ILE A 294 -21.38 -21.68 54.49
C ILE A 294 -21.98 -22.87 53.75
N ASN A 295 -22.12 -24.01 54.43
CA ASN A 295 -22.65 -25.26 53.90
C ASN A 295 -24.01 -25.56 54.54
N TYR A 296 -25.09 -25.11 53.90
CA TYR A 296 -26.45 -25.31 54.40
C TYR A 296 -27.10 -26.58 53.82
N THR A 297 -27.59 -27.45 54.69
CA THR A 297 -28.32 -28.67 54.30
C THR A 297 -29.82 -28.47 54.50
N PHE A 298 -30.60 -28.57 53.41
CA PHE A 298 -32.05 -28.47 53.49
C PHE A 298 -32.66 -29.68 54.19
N GLY A 299 -33.66 -29.45 55.04
CA GLY A 299 -34.33 -30.48 55.83
C GLY A 299 -33.66 -30.79 57.17
N THR A 300 -32.41 -30.35 57.41
CA THR A 300 -31.75 -30.48 58.71
C THR A 300 -32.04 -29.24 59.58
N PRO A 301 -32.48 -29.38 60.85
CA PRO A 301 -32.70 -28.24 61.73
C PRO A 301 -31.45 -27.36 61.86
N LEU A 302 -31.62 -26.04 61.84
CA LEU A 302 -30.49 -25.10 61.97
C LEU A 302 -29.70 -25.33 63.27
N SER A 303 -30.38 -25.74 64.35
CA SER A 303 -29.74 -26.09 65.62
C SER A 303 -28.75 -27.24 65.50
N GLU A 304 -29.01 -28.24 64.65
CA GLU A 304 -28.07 -29.34 64.40
C GLU A 304 -26.91 -28.92 63.50
N GLN A 305 -27.15 -27.99 62.57
CA GLN A 305 -26.09 -27.48 61.68
C GLN A 305 -25.14 -26.50 62.38
N LEU A 306 -25.55 -25.95 63.53
CA LEU A 306 -24.75 -25.10 64.41
C LEU A 306 -24.17 -25.86 65.62
N ASP A 307 -24.41 -27.17 65.70
CA ASP A 307 -23.94 -28.00 66.81
C ASP A 307 -22.56 -28.60 66.49
N THR A 308 -21.57 -28.24 67.31
CA THR A 308 -20.17 -28.71 67.18
C THR A 308 -20.04 -30.24 67.29
N THR A 309 -20.96 -30.92 67.99
CA THR A 309 -20.96 -32.38 68.16
C THR A 309 -21.50 -33.11 66.92
N LYS A 310 -22.11 -32.37 65.99
CA LYS A 310 -22.64 -32.90 64.72
C LYS A 310 -21.64 -32.86 63.59
N VAL A 311 -20.42 -32.36 63.84
CA VAL A 311 -19.30 -32.51 62.91
C VAL A 311 -18.83 -33.96 62.95
N ARG A 312 -19.18 -34.72 61.90
CA ARG A 312 -18.82 -36.13 61.75
C ARG A 312 -17.71 -36.28 60.72
N PRO A 313 -16.87 -37.33 60.81
CA PRO A 313 -15.96 -37.68 59.74
C PRO A 313 -16.74 -37.80 58.43
N ALA A 314 -16.21 -37.23 57.35
CA ALA A 314 -16.83 -37.25 56.03
C ALA A 314 -16.72 -38.65 55.40
N LEU A 315 -17.42 -39.63 55.96
CA LEU A 315 -17.48 -40.97 55.41
C LEU A 315 -18.15 -40.92 54.04
N SER A 316 -17.42 -41.37 53.01
CA SER A 316 -17.86 -41.41 51.62
C SER A 316 -19.19 -42.17 51.45
N SER A 317 -19.40 -43.21 52.26
CA SER A 317 -20.64 -43.99 52.32
C SER A 317 -21.83 -43.26 52.95
N LEU A 318 -21.61 -42.13 53.63
CA LEU A 318 -22.66 -41.33 54.27
C LEU A 318 -22.83 -39.96 53.59
N ASN A 319 -21.80 -39.43 52.96
CA ASN A 319 -21.79 -38.10 52.35
C ASN A 319 -22.06 -38.13 50.85
N ARG A 320 -23.14 -38.81 50.45
CA ARG A 320 -23.50 -39.02 49.03
C ARG A 320 -23.95 -37.76 48.32
N THR A 321 -24.38 -36.74 49.07
CA THR A 321 -24.83 -35.43 48.56
C THR A 321 -23.75 -34.36 48.60
N ALA A 322 -22.48 -34.73 48.82
CA ALA A 322 -21.35 -33.81 48.71
C ALA A 322 -21.24 -33.21 47.31
N PHE A 323 -20.83 -31.94 47.20
CA PHE A 323 -20.53 -31.35 45.89
C PHE A 323 -19.43 -32.10 45.14
N VAL A 324 -19.47 -32.07 43.81
CA VAL A 324 -18.43 -32.67 42.98
C VAL A 324 -17.08 -31.98 43.19
N ASP A 325 -16.01 -32.76 43.37
CA ASP A 325 -14.66 -32.23 43.53
C ASP A 325 -13.99 -32.02 42.16
N ARG A 326 -13.99 -30.77 41.69
CA ARG A 326 -13.47 -30.33 40.39
C ARG A 326 -13.00 -28.86 40.45
N ASN A 327 -12.20 -28.44 39.48
CA ASN A 327 -11.97 -27.02 39.20
C ASN A 327 -13.18 -26.37 38.50
N TYR A 328 -13.96 -25.58 39.25
CA TYR A 328 -15.11 -24.82 38.73
C TYR A 328 -14.71 -23.61 37.90
N ASN A 329 -13.47 -23.14 38.02
CA ASN A 329 -12.97 -22.02 37.25
C ASN A 329 -12.52 -22.48 35.87
N MET A 330 -12.85 -21.68 34.85
CA MET A 330 -12.42 -21.95 33.49
C MET A 330 -11.05 -21.36 33.23
N VAL A 331 -10.04 -22.24 33.26
CA VAL A 331 -8.68 -21.92 32.80
C VAL A 331 -8.70 -21.58 31.31
N MET A 332 -8.08 -20.45 30.97
CA MET A 332 -8.10 -19.90 29.61
C MET A 332 -6.76 -20.12 28.90
N GLU A 333 -6.83 -20.38 27.60
CA GLU A 333 -5.71 -20.41 26.67
C GLU A 333 -5.79 -19.20 25.72
N TYR A 334 -4.64 -18.60 25.44
CA TYR A 334 -4.48 -17.43 24.59
C TYR A 334 -3.60 -17.74 23.38
N ARG A 335 -3.83 -17.05 22.27
CA ARG A 335 -2.93 -17.04 21.11
C ARG A 335 -2.87 -15.64 20.53
N GLU A 336 -1.71 -15.27 19.98
CA GLU A 336 -1.59 -14.00 19.27
C GLU A 336 -2.44 -14.02 17.99
N GLN A 337 -3.11 -12.91 17.72
CA GLN A 337 -3.85 -12.74 16.48
C GLN A 337 -2.89 -12.58 15.32
N ALA A 338 -3.22 -13.17 14.18
CA ALA A 338 -2.46 -12.99 12.95
C ALA A 338 -2.43 -11.50 12.56
N SER A 339 -1.25 -11.03 12.16
CA SER A 339 -1.08 -9.70 11.58
C SER A 339 -1.97 -9.56 10.35
N ARG A 340 -2.80 -8.53 10.33
CA ARG A 340 -3.56 -8.12 9.15
C ARG A 340 -3.16 -6.69 8.83
N ILE A 341 -2.45 -6.55 7.71
CA ILE A 341 -2.02 -5.26 7.18
C ILE A 341 -2.85 -5.01 5.92
N ARG A 342 -3.50 -3.85 5.85
CA ARG A 342 -4.19 -3.35 4.66
C ARG A 342 -3.57 -2.03 4.26
N ILE A 343 -3.24 -1.90 2.99
CA ILE A 343 -2.61 -0.71 2.43
C ILE A 343 -3.53 -0.19 1.34
N SER A 344 -3.85 1.10 1.40
CA SER A 344 -4.64 1.79 0.38
C SER A 344 -3.93 3.08 0.01
N ALA A 345 -3.72 3.32 -1.27
CA ALA A 345 -3.13 4.54 -1.78
C ALA A 345 -3.90 4.99 -3.04
N PRO A 346 -4.23 6.27 -3.17
CA PRO A 346 -4.92 6.79 -4.35
C PRO A 346 -3.97 6.79 -5.57
N PRO A 347 -4.53 6.75 -6.79
CA PRO A 347 -3.75 7.01 -8.00
C PRO A 347 -3.20 8.44 -7.98
N VAL A 348 -2.07 8.64 -8.63
CA VAL A 348 -1.34 9.90 -8.66
C VAL A 348 -1.29 10.41 -10.08
N VAL A 349 -1.61 11.69 -10.27
CA VAL A 349 -1.55 12.35 -11.58
C VAL A 349 -0.83 13.68 -11.42
N GLY A 350 0.11 13.98 -12.31
CA GLY A 350 0.81 15.26 -12.30
C GLY A 350 1.57 15.53 -13.60
N THR A 351 2.03 16.75 -13.76
CA THR A 351 2.85 17.15 -14.92
C THR A 351 4.30 16.72 -14.73
N ALA A 352 4.98 16.40 -15.84
CA ALA A 352 6.39 16.05 -15.86
C ALA A 352 7.24 17.07 -15.08
N GLY A 353 8.17 16.60 -14.25
CA GLY A 353 9.05 17.44 -13.42
C GLY A 353 8.43 18.06 -12.16
N SER A 354 7.10 18.05 -12.03
CA SER A 354 6.39 18.54 -10.83
C SER A 354 6.58 17.60 -9.62
N VAL A 355 6.35 18.14 -8.42
CA VAL A 355 6.36 17.33 -7.18
C VAL A 355 4.92 17.12 -6.72
N VAL A 356 4.53 15.86 -6.60
CA VAL A 356 3.23 15.42 -6.10
C VAL A 356 3.38 14.74 -4.74
N SER A 357 2.30 14.70 -3.95
CA SER A 357 2.32 14.06 -2.62
C SER A 357 1.75 12.65 -2.72
N LEU A 358 2.53 11.67 -2.26
CA LEU A 358 2.07 10.31 -1.98
C LEU A 358 1.45 10.29 -0.60
N ALA A 359 0.24 9.73 -0.48
CA ALA A 359 -0.46 9.58 0.79
C ALA A 359 -1.10 8.19 0.85
N ALA A 360 -0.37 7.22 1.43
CA ALA A 360 -0.87 5.88 1.62
C ALA A 360 -1.42 5.69 3.04
N THR A 361 -2.64 5.15 3.13
CA THR A 361 -3.25 4.74 4.40
C THR A 361 -2.85 3.30 4.71
N ILE A 362 -2.20 3.09 5.84
CA ILE A 362 -1.82 1.77 6.34
C ILE A 362 -2.68 1.45 7.56
N ASN A 363 -3.53 0.43 7.45
CA ASN A 363 -4.28 -0.12 8.57
C ASN A 363 -3.63 -1.44 8.99
N SER A 364 -2.95 -1.43 10.13
CA SER A 364 -2.28 -2.59 10.69
C SER A 364 -2.69 -2.77 12.16
N ARG A 365 -2.90 -4.03 12.55
CA ARG A 365 -3.16 -4.40 13.94
C ARG A 365 -1.93 -4.20 14.84
N TYR A 366 -0.73 -4.35 14.28
CA TYR A 366 0.54 -4.17 14.98
C TYR A 366 1.30 -2.95 14.45
N PRO A 367 2.11 -2.26 15.28
CA PRO A 367 2.91 -1.11 14.84
C PRO A 367 3.81 -1.44 13.65
N ILE A 368 3.85 -0.55 12.67
CA ILE A 368 4.72 -0.65 11.48
C ILE A 368 6.14 -0.22 11.86
N THR A 369 7.13 -1.02 11.46
CA THR A 369 8.56 -0.78 11.75
C THR A 369 9.35 -0.44 10.49
N ARG A 370 8.87 -0.83 9.31
CA ARG A 370 9.55 -0.57 8.03
C ARG A 370 8.54 -0.27 6.93
N VAL A 371 8.84 0.73 6.10
CA VAL A 371 8.07 1.13 4.92
C VAL A 371 9.05 1.26 3.75
N GLU A 372 8.67 0.73 2.59
CA GLU A 372 9.49 0.73 1.39
C GLU A 372 8.63 0.90 0.15
N TRP A 373 9.02 1.83 -0.72
CA TRP A 373 8.45 1.98 -2.06
C TRP A 373 9.14 1.05 -3.06
N ILE A 374 8.35 0.42 -3.93
CA ILE A 374 8.79 -0.48 -4.99
C ILE A 374 8.06 -0.08 -6.28
N GLY A 375 8.68 -0.22 -7.46
CA GLY A 375 8.04 0.11 -8.72
C GLY A 375 9.04 0.53 -9.78
N ASP A 376 8.58 1.35 -10.72
CA ASP A 376 9.41 1.88 -11.80
C ASP A 376 10.55 2.76 -11.27
N THR A 377 11.76 2.56 -11.79
CA THR A 377 12.99 3.16 -11.27
C THR A 377 13.01 4.69 -11.34
N GLU A 378 12.36 5.23 -12.35
CA GLU A 378 12.19 6.65 -12.64
C GLU A 378 11.40 7.33 -11.53
N LEU A 379 10.42 6.63 -10.95
CA LEU A 379 9.65 7.11 -9.80
C LEU A 379 10.43 6.95 -8.49
N LEU A 380 11.09 5.81 -8.30
CA LEU A 380 11.87 5.55 -7.08
C LEU A 380 12.99 6.58 -6.87
N GLY A 381 13.67 6.98 -7.96
CA GLY A 381 14.69 8.04 -7.91
C GLY A 381 14.15 9.45 -7.60
N GLY A 382 12.83 9.66 -7.77
CA GLY A 382 12.15 10.92 -7.49
C GLY A 382 11.59 11.05 -6.07
N LEU A 383 11.66 10.01 -5.24
CA LEU A 383 11.12 10.02 -3.87
C LEU A 383 11.96 10.90 -2.95
N LYS A 384 11.30 11.81 -2.22
CA LYS A 384 11.94 12.65 -1.20
C LYS A 384 12.28 11.88 0.08
N ASP A 385 11.38 10.99 0.48
CA ASP A 385 11.56 10.10 1.62
C ASP A 385 11.06 8.69 1.26
N PRO A 386 11.96 7.73 0.97
CA PRO A 386 11.58 6.38 0.61
C PRO A 386 11.11 5.54 1.82
N THR A 387 11.29 6.04 3.05
CA THR A 387 10.96 5.34 4.30
C THR A 387 9.63 5.79 4.92
N SER A 388 8.93 6.74 4.28
CA SER A 388 7.63 7.22 4.70
C SER A 388 6.53 6.85 3.72
N ALA A 389 5.37 6.48 4.25
CA ALA A 389 4.14 6.27 3.48
C ALA A 389 3.55 7.58 2.94
N ASN A 390 3.94 8.70 3.57
CA ASN A 390 3.60 10.06 3.15
C ASN A 390 4.87 10.75 2.68
N SER A 391 5.08 10.78 1.37
CA SER A 391 6.33 11.23 0.76
C SER A 391 6.06 12.12 -0.44
N GLY A 392 6.92 13.09 -0.70
CA GLY A 392 6.89 13.83 -1.96
C GLY A 392 7.54 13.00 -3.06
N LEU A 393 6.93 12.97 -4.23
CA LEU A 393 7.44 12.30 -5.43
C LEU A 393 7.66 13.36 -6.52
N LYS A 394 8.91 13.54 -6.96
CA LYS A 394 9.22 14.30 -8.16
C LYS A 394 8.97 13.42 -9.38
N LEU A 395 8.03 13.82 -10.22
CA LEU A 395 7.71 13.09 -11.44
C LEU A 395 8.84 13.22 -12.46
N PRO A 396 9.16 12.16 -13.24
CA PRO A 396 10.20 12.20 -14.24
C PRO A 396 9.87 13.19 -15.35
N ASN A 397 10.91 13.71 -15.99
CA ASN A 397 10.74 14.47 -17.21
C ASN A 397 10.41 13.52 -18.37
N LEU A 398 9.41 13.85 -19.17
CA LEU A 398 9.12 13.10 -20.39
C LEU A 398 10.07 13.54 -21.53
N PRO A 399 10.36 12.65 -22.48
CA PRO A 399 11.09 12.98 -23.70
C PRO A 399 10.44 14.14 -24.47
N LEU A 400 11.23 14.95 -25.17
CA LEU A 400 10.70 16.08 -25.95
C LEU A 400 9.76 15.66 -27.10
N SER A 401 9.83 14.41 -27.54
CA SER A 401 8.91 13.82 -28.51
C SER A 401 7.56 13.37 -27.92
N ALA A 402 7.41 13.34 -26.60
CA ALA A 402 6.21 12.82 -25.95
C ALA A 402 5.00 13.76 -26.17
N THR A 403 3.92 13.20 -26.69
CA THR A 403 2.63 13.88 -26.93
C THR A 403 1.49 13.35 -26.05
N GLU A 404 1.68 12.16 -25.48
CA GLU A 404 0.72 11.47 -24.62
C GLU A 404 1.23 11.35 -23.19
N SER A 405 0.33 11.04 -22.27
CA SER A 405 0.68 10.74 -20.89
C SER A 405 1.39 9.39 -20.77
N GLN A 406 2.40 9.31 -19.91
CA GLN A 406 3.04 8.05 -19.57
C GLN A 406 2.44 7.50 -18.27
N GLU A 407 2.04 6.22 -18.26
CA GLU A 407 1.64 5.52 -17.05
C GLU A 407 2.80 4.72 -16.46
N LEU A 408 3.02 4.91 -15.17
CA LEU A 408 4.01 4.22 -14.35
C LEU A 408 3.32 3.63 -13.11
N SER A 409 4.04 2.80 -12.38
CA SER A 409 3.51 1.96 -11.31
C SER A 409 4.37 2.05 -10.07
N LEU A 410 3.72 2.29 -8.93
CA LEU A 410 4.30 2.16 -7.61
C LEU A 410 3.56 1.13 -6.78
N TYR A 411 4.25 0.63 -5.77
CA TYR A 411 3.76 -0.27 -4.76
C TYR A 411 4.39 0.14 -3.43
N LEU A 412 3.63 -0.01 -2.36
CA LEU A 412 4.12 0.23 -1.00
C LEU A 412 4.20 -1.10 -0.26
N ARG A 413 5.40 -1.46 0.18
CA ARG A 413 5.65 -2.62 1.05
C ARG A 413 5.89 -2.14 2.47
N VAL A 414 5.17 -2.74 3.42
CA VAL A 414 5.33 -2.42 4.85
C VAL A 414 5.55 -3.67 5.67
N THR A 415 6.29 -3.53 6.77
CA THR A 415 6.59 -4.59 7.72
C THR A 415 6.19 -4.15 9.12
N ASP A 416 5.49 -5.00 9.86
CA ASP A 416 5.16 -4.74 11.26
C ASP A 416 6.25 -5.22 12.23
N ASN A 417 6.09 -4.90 13.52
CA ASN A 417 7.01 -5.35 14.56
C ASN A 417 6.99 -6.87 14.84
N ARG A 418 6.08 -7.63 14.21
CA ARG A 418 6.04 -9.10 14.23
C ARG A 418 6.74 -9.71 13.01
N GLY A 419 7.31 -8.89 12.13
CA GLY A 419 7.97 -9.33 10.89
C GLY A 419 7.00 -9.70 9.77
N SER A 420 5.70 -9.45 9.93
CA SER A 420 4.73 -9.68 8.86
C SER A 420 4.82 -8.57 7.83
N THR A 421 4.89 -8.96 6.56
CA THR A 421 5.02 -8.03 5.43
C THR A 421 3.77 -8.04 4.57
N ALA A 422 3.34 -6.87 4.10
CA ALA A 422 2.31 -6.75 3.07
C ALA A 422 2.73 -5.73 2.01
N THR A 423 2.30 -5.96 0.77
CA THR A 423 2.51 -5.04 -0.35
C THR A 423 1.15 -4.56 -0.83
N SER A 424 1.05 -3.28 -1.20
CA SER A 424 -0.19 -2.71 -1.72
C SER A 424 -0.56 -3.30 -3.08
N GLU A 425 -1.81 -3.08 -3.48
CA GLU A 425 -2.16 -3.14 -4.90
C GLU A 425 -1.37 -2.10 -5.71
N ARG A 426 -1.40 -2.23 -7.04
CA ARG A 426 -0.74 -1.28 -7.95
C ARG A 426 -1.27 0.13 -7.72
N ILE A 427 -0.36 1.07 -7.52
CA ILE A 427 -0.62 2.50 -7.41
C ILE A 427 -0.28 3.12 -8.78
N PRO A 428 -1.27 3.50 -9.60
CA PRO A 428 -1.02 4.10 -10.90
C PRO A 428 -0.45 5.51 -10.72
N VAL A 429 0.58 5.84 -11.48
CA VAL A 429 1.14 7.18 -11.58
C VAL A 429 1.10 7.63 -13.03
N THR A 430 0.26 8.62 -13.33
CA THR A 430 0.12 9.18 -14.67
C THR A 430 0.90 10.48 -14.77
N VAL A 431 1.90 10.51 -15.66
CA VAL A 431 2.74 11.67 -15.92
C VAL A 431 2.26 12.36 -17.19
N LEU A 432 1.81 13.60 -17.07
CA LEU A 432 1.33 14.43 -18.16
C LEU A 432 2.49 15.23 -18.79
N PRO A 433 2.55 15.38 -20.12
CA PRO A 433 3.50 16.29 -20.76
C PRO A 433 3.36 17.73 -20.25
N ASP A 434 4.49 18.42 -20.07
CA ASP A 434 4.52 19.85 -19.71
C ASP A 434 4.96 20.67 -20.92
N ALA A 435 4.01 21.34 -21.56
CA ALA A 435 4.25 22.21 -22.71
C ALA A 435 5.01 23.50 -22.35
N THR A 436 5.09 23.86 -21.07
CA THR A 436 5.91 25.01 -20.62
C THR A 436 7.36 24.64 -20.38
N SER A 437 7.69 23.34 -20.40
CA SER A 437 9.05 22.84 -20.19
C SER A 437 9.98 22.96 -21.40
N TYR A 438 9.48 23.42 -22.55
CA TYR A 438 10.25 23.56 -23.78
C TYR A 438 9.78 24.74 -24.62
N ARG A 439 10.64 25.24 -25.50
CA ARG A 439 10.36 26.25 -26.52
C ARG A 439 10.38 25.61 -27.91
N ASN A 440 9.41 25.96 -28.74
CA ASN A 440 9.41 25.60 -30.15
C ASN A 440 9.90 26.79 -31.00
N HIS A 441 10.72 26.53 -32.02
CA HIS A 441 11.16 27.54 -32.98
C HIS A 441 11.57 26.91 -34.32
N ILE A 442 11.68 27.74 -35.35
CA ILE A 442 12.24 27.32 -36.66
C ILE A 442 13.71 27.72 -36.70
N ASN A 443 14.57 26.80 -37.14
CA ASN A 443 15.99 27.07 -37.38
C ASN A 443 16.34 26.83 -38.86
N VAL A 444 16.86 27.84 -39.55
CA VAL A 444 17.29 27.73 -40.96
C VAL A 444 18.74 27.25 -41.01
N ILE A 445 19.02 26.23 -41.82
CA ILE A 445 20.28 25.47 -41.74
C ILE A 445 21.18 25.60 -42.97
N ASN A 446 20.85 26.48 -43.92
CA ASN A 446 21.72 26.72 -45.07
C ASN A 446 23.10 27.26 -44.62
N PRO A 447 24.24 26.84 -45.23
CA PRO A 447 25.59 27.19 -44.78
C PRO A 447 25.89 28.70 -44.67
N ASP A 448 25.32 29.52 -45.56
CA ASP A 448 25.53 30.98 -45.60
C ASP A 448 24.47 31.77 -44.81
N THR A 449 23.76 31.11 -43.88
CA THR A 449 22.71 31.74 -43.08
C THR A 449 23.31 32.48 -41.89
N SER A 450 22.90 33.73 -41.67
CA SER A 450 23.16 34.47 -40.42
C SER A 450 21.85 34.84 -39.75
N TYR A 451 21.86 35.10 -38.44
CA TYR A 451 20.67 35.52 -37.69
C TYR A 451 20.90 36.91 -37.11
N GLN A 452 20.15 37.91 -37.59
CA GLN A 452 20.28 39.30 -37.16
C GLN A 452 18.90 39.92 -36.99
N ASN A 453 18.69 40.70 -35.93
CA ASN A 453 17.44 41.42 -35.65
C ASN A 453 16.17 40.56 -35.74
N GLY A 454 16.24 39.31 -35.28
CA GLY A 454 15.08 38.40 -35.24
C GLY A 454 14.78 37.69 -36.58
N LYS A 455 15.60 37.89 -37.62
CA LYS A 455 15.40 37.29 -38.95
C LYS A 455 16.62 36.47 -39.37
N PHE A 456 16.36 35.37 -40.07
CA PHE A 456 17.41 34.65 -40.79
C PHE A 456 17.74 35.42 -42.06
N ILE A 457 19.02 35.60 -42.37
CA ILE A 457 19.51 36.25 -43.58
C ILE A 457 20.26 35.19 -44.38
N LEU A 458 19.80 34.92 -45.59
CA LEU A 458 20.40 33.96 -46.50
C LEU A 458 20.86 34.70 -47.76
N GLY A 459 22.18 34.79 -47.94
CA GLY A 459 22.78 35.34 -49.15
C GLY A 459 22.69 34.35 -50.30
N THR A 460 22.16 34.77 -51.45
CA THR A 460 22.02 33.88 -52.60
C THR A 460 23.15 34.10 -53.61
N PRO A 461 23.89 33.06 -54.00
CA PRO A 461 24.68 33.07 -55.21
C PRO A 461 23.75 32.72 -56.38
N LEU A 462 22.88 33.64 -56.81
CA LEU A 462 22.17 33.47 -58.07
C LEU A 462 23.18 33.72 -59.20
N THR A 463 23.91 32.67 -59.58
CA THR A 463 24.70 32.67 -60.81
C THR A 463 23.74 32.64 -62.01
N GLN A 464 24.18 33.16 -63.16
CA GLN A 464 23.37 33.26 -64.39
C GLN A 464 22.78 31.92 -64.89
N GLN A 465 23.12 30.78 -64.27
CA GLN A 465 22.71 29.43 -64.69
C GLN A 465 21.70 28.73 -63.75
N SER A 466 21.27 29.33 -62.64
CA SER A 466 20.19 28.74 -61.84
C SER A 466 19.29 29.77 -61.16
N SER A 467 18.05 29.89 -61.65
CA SER A 467 16.98 30.76 -61.13
C SER A 467 16.28 30.22 -59.88
N SER A 468 16.91 29.31 -59.13
CA SER A 468 16.26 28.66 -57.99
C SER A 468 17.14 28.49 -56.76
N VAL A 469 16.56 28.71 -55.59
CA VAL A 469 17.20 28.59 -54.26
C VAL A 469 16.40 27.60 -53.43
N VAL A 470 17.08 26.71 -52.71
CA VAL A 470 16.44 25.78 -51.77
C VAL A 470 16.76 26.23 -50.35
N VAL A 471 15.72 26.56 -49.59
CA VAL A 471 15.83 26.86 -48.15
C VAL A 471 15.55 25.58 -47.37
N GLU A 472 16.49 25.22 -46.50
CA GLU A 472 16.40 24.04 -45.63
C GLU A 472 16.27 24.51 -44.17
N TRP A 473 15.39 23.88 -43.39
CA TRP A 473 15.12 24.30 -42.00
C TRP A 473 14.59 23.17 -41.11
N HIS A 474 14.73 23.33 -39.79
CA HIS A 474 14.24 22.42 -38.75
C HIS A 474 13.07 23.05 -37.98
N TYR A 475 12.08 22.23 -37.61
CA TYR A 475 11.18 22.56 -36.50
C TYR A 475 11.82 22.03 -35.22
N VAL A 476 12.33 22.93 -34.39
CA VAL A 476 13.11 22.59 -33.20
C VAL A 476 12.24 22.72 -31.96
N ARG A 477 12.24 21.67 -31.14
CA ARG A 477 11.75 21.71 -29.77
C ARG A 477 12.95 21.63 -28.84
N GLU A 478 13.10 22.62 -27.98
CA GLU A 478 14.29 22.81 -27.15
C GLU A 478 13.91 23.06 -25.69
N ARG A 479 14.51 22.29 -24.77
CA ARG A 479 14.47 22.56 -23.32
C ARG A 479 15.74 23.24 -22.84
N SER A 480 16.89 23.00 -23.49
CA SER A 480 18.15 23.69 -23.28
C SER A 480 19.08 23.54 -24.50
N GLU A 481 20.17 24.30 -24.58
CA GLU A 481 21.16 24.21 -25.67
C GLU A 481 21.68 22.78 -25.93
N LYS A 482 21.66 21.93 -24.90
CA LYS A 482 22.12 20.53 -24.97
C LYS A 482 20.98 19.52 -25.11
N GLU A 483 19.73 19.94 -24.95
CA GLU A 483 18.55 19.08 -24.95
C GLU A 483 17.50 19.68 -25.90
N TRP A 484 17.60 19.29 -27.17
CA TRP A 484 16.71 19.68 -28.24
C TRP A 484 16.51 18.53 -29.23
N ILE A 485 15.42 18.59 -30.00
CA ILE A 485 15.10 17.62 -31.06
C ILE A 485 14.50 18.36 -32.26
N SER A 486 14.73 17.84 -33.48
CA SER A 486 13.98 18.26 -34.66
C SER A 486 12.79 17.32 -34.86
N LEU A 487 11.59 17.86 -34.99
CA LEU A 487 10.35 17.08 -35.16
C LEU A 487 9.76 17.36 -36.53
N LYS A 488 9.01 16.38 -37.06
CA LYS A 488 8.20 16.60 -38.26
C LYS A 488 6.99 17.50 -37.91
N PRO A 489 6.82 18.67 -38.55
CA PRO A 489 5.64 19.50 -38.34
C PRO A 489 4.39 18.83 -38.92
N GLU A 490 3.24 19.06 -38.29
CA GLU A 490 1.95 18.53 -38.76
C GLU A 490 1.43 19.29 -39.98
N SER A 491 1.65 20.61 -40.00
CA SER A 491 1.35 21.45 -41.15
C SER A 491 2.41 22.54 -41.33
N VAL A 492 2.61 22.93 -42.59
CA VAL A 492 3.60 23.94 -42.99
C VAL A 492 2.98 24.82 -44.06
N SER A 493 3.21 26.12 -43.97
CA SER A 493 2.87 27.08 -45.00
C SER A 493 4.01 28.05 -45.26
N TYR A 494 4.12 28.47 -46.51
CA TYR A 494 5.18 29.34 -47.01
C TYR A 494 4.57 30.54 -47.73
N ARG A 495 5.11 31.73 -47.51
CA ARG A 495 4.68 32.95 -48.21
C ARG A 495 5.90 33.80 -48.58
N SER A 496 6.00 34.17 -49.85
CA SER A 496 6.98 35.16 -50.31
C SER A 496 6.37 36.57 -50.23
N SER A 497 7.17 37.56 -49.82
CA SER A 497 6.80 38.97 -49.92
C SER A 497 6.82 39.48 -51.37
N ASP A 498 7.57 38.81 -52.24
CA ASP A 498 7.62 39.09 -53.67
C ASP A 498 6.69 38.12 -54.42
N PRO A 499 5.62 38.63 -55.06
CA PRO A 499 4.62 37.80 -55.73
C PRO A 499 5.15 37.12 -56.99
N THR A 500 6.30 37.54 -57.52
CA THR A 500 6.91 36.97 -58.73
C THR A 500 7.87 35.81 -58.40
N VAL A 501 8.02 35.45 -57.12
CA VAL A 501 8.75 34.25 -56.67
C VAL A 501 7.75 33.11 -56.53
N SER A 502 7.97 32.03 -57.27
CA SER A 502 7.22 30.79 -57.07
C SER A 502 7.80 30.01 -55.90
N VAL A 503 6.93 29.63 -54.96
CA VAL A 503 7.31 28.89 -53.74
C VAL A 503 6.74 27.48 -53.83
N ARG A 504 7.62 26.48 -53.87
CA ARG A 504 7.24 25.07 -53.95
C ARG A 504 7.86 24.29 -52.80
N SER A 505 7.03 23.74 -51.93
CA SER A 505 7.49 22.77 -50.93
C SER A 505 8.07 21.54 -51.64
N LEU A 506 9.27 21.12 -51.23
CA LEU A 506 9.88 19.86 -51.66
C LEU A 506 9.59 18.72 -50.67
N GLY A 507 8.89 19.01 -49.57
CA GLY A 507 8.67 18.08 -48.47
C GLY A 507 9.91 17.93 -47.59
N GLY A 508 9.71 17.25 -46.46
CA GLY A 508 10.78 16.95 -45.52
C GLY A 508 11.36 15.55 -45.65
N GLU A 509 12.59 15.39 -45.19
CA GLU A 509 13.28 14.11 -45.05
C GLU A 509 14.07 14.06 -43.75
N GLU A 510 14.33 12.86 -43.24
CA GLU A 510 15.16 12.67 -42.06
C GLU A 510 16.64 12.58 -42.46
N ARG A 511 17.49 13.44 -41.88
CA ARG A 511 18.94 13.44 -42.07
C ARG A 511 19.63 13.43 -40.71
N ASP A 512 20.52 12.46 -40.48
CA ASP A 512 21.30 12.34 -39.23
C ASP A 512 20.45 12.40 -37.94
N GLY A 513 19.24 11.83 -37.97
CA GLY A 513 18.31 11.83 -36.82
C GLY A 513 17.52 13.13 -36.63
N HIS A 514 17.58 14.05 -37.59
CA HIS A 514 16.83 15.30 -37.59
C HIS A 514 15.90 15.40 -38.81
N TRP A 515 14.64 15.79 -38.58
CA TRP A 515 13.73 16.12 -39.67
C TRP A 515 14.11 17.47 -40.30
N VAL A 516 14.28 17.48 -41.62
CA VAL A 516 14.64 18.66 -42.40
C VAL A 516 13.55 18.95 -43.42
N GLU A 517 12.92 20.12 -43.32
CA GLU A 517 11.98 20.62 -44.32
C GLU A 517 12.70 21.42 -45.40
N ARG A 518 12.23 21.28 -46.65
CA ARG A 518 12.85 21.93 -47.81
C ARG A 518 11.81 22.66 -48.65
N VAL A 519 12.14 23.89 -49.03
CA VAL A 519 11.31 24.70 -49.93
C VAL A 519 12.15 25.28 -51.04
N LYS A 520 11.69 25.08 -52.28
CA LYS A 520 12.32 25.63 -53.48
C LYS A 520 11.64 26.94 -53.84
N LEU A 521 12.44 27.98 -53.94
CA LEU A 521 12.09 29.29 -54.49
C LEU A 521 12.56 29.31 -55.93
N THR A 522 11.69 29.62 -56.89
CA THR A 522 12.07 29.75 -58.31
C THR A 522 11.60 31.08 -58.87
N THR A 523 12.51 31.80 -59.52
CA THR A 523 12.26 33.10 -60.16
C THR A 523 12.14 32.92 -61.68
N GLN A 524 11.37 33.78 -62.34
CA GLN A 524 11.34 33.84 -63.80
C GLN A 524 12.57 34.61 -64.30
N GLU A 525 13.23 34.07 -65.33
CA GLU A 525 14.45 34.64 -65.94
C GLU A 525 14.12 35.99 -66.59
N GLU A 526 14.53 37.08 -65.93
CA GLU A 526 15.14 38.27 -66.55
C GLU A 526 15.68 39.20 -65.45
N LEU A 527 17.00 39.48 -65.51
CA LEU A 527 17.75 40.45 -64.70
C LEU A 527 17.77 40.22 -63.17
N ILE A 528 18.48 39.17 -62.76
CA ILE A 528 18.83 38.88 -61.35
C ILE A 528 19.63 40.03 -60.69
N SER A 529 20.34 40.86 -61.47
CA SER A 529 21.20 41.93 -60.94
C SER A 529 20.46 43.19 -60.46
N THR A 530 19.14 43.31 -60.65
CA THR A 530 18.36 44.52 -60.28
C THR A 530 17.21 44.27 -59.31
N ARG A 531 17.01 43.04 -58.84
CA ARG A 531 15.88 42.69 -57.97
C ARG A 531 16.13 43.10 -56.52
N ALA A 532 15.10 43.64 -55.87
CA ALA A 532 15.15 43.97 -54.44
C ALA A 532 15.17 42.70 -53.57
N ASP A 533 15.77 42.81 -52.37
CA ASP A 533 15.70 41.77 -51.35
C ASP A 533 14.24 41.47 -51.00
N PHE A 534 13.93 40.19 -50.73
CA PHE A 534 12.57 39.74 -50.40
C PHE A 534 12.60 38.79 -49.20
N THR A 535 11.46 38.61 -48.54
CA THR A 535 11.33 37.71 -47.39
C THR A 535 10.50 36.48 -47.71
N LEU A 536 10.95 35.33 -47.23
CA LEU A 536 10.18 34.11 -47.13
C LEU A 536 9.67 33.95 -45.69
N ASP A 537 8.36 34.04 -45.50
CA ASP A 537 7.72 33.72 -44.24
C ASP A 537 7.40 32.22 -44.20
N ILE A 538 7.87 31.56 -43.14
CA ILE A 538 7.64 30.15 -42.86
C ILE A 538 6.75 30.08 -41.62
N SER A 539 5.63 29.38 -41.72
CA SER A 539 4.76 29.08 -40.57
C SER A 539 4.58 27.57 -40.46
N ALA A 540 4.84 27.02 -39.29
CA ALA A 540 4.74 25.58 -39.03
C ALA A 540 3.98 25.30 -37.73
N THR A 541 3.19 24.24 -37.73
CA THR A 541 2.45 23.75 -36.56
C THR A 541 3.12 22.48 -36.05
N GLY A 542 3.36 22.43 -34.74
CA GLY A 542 3.89 21.23 -34.08
C GLY A 542 2.87 20.09 -34.01
N LEU A 543 3.23 19.03 -33.30
CA LEU A 543 2.38 17.85 -33.13
C LEU A 543 1.07 18.20 -32.38
N ASN A 544 -0.05 17.61 -32.82
CA ASN A 544 -1.42 17.76 -32.27
C ASN A 544 -2.09 19.13 -32.53
N GLY A 545 -1.72 19.81 -33.61
CA GLY A 545 -2.32 21.08 -34.03
C GLY A 545 -2.03 22.26 -33.08
N ARG A 546 -1.08 22.12 -32.16
CA ARG A 546 -0.64 23.14 -31.19
C ARG A 546 0.77 23.62 -31.54
N ASP A 547 1.27 24.61 -30.81
CA ASP A 547 2.67 25.07 -30.92
C ASP A 547 3.01 25.67 -32.31
N ASN A 548 2.22 26.64 -32.76
CA ASN A 548 2.48 27.38 -34.00
C ASN A 548 3.72 28.27 -33.86
N VAL A 549 4.64 28.14 -34.80
CA VAL A 549 5.86 28.95 -34.88
C VAL A 549 5.93 29.61 -36.25
N THR A 550 6.38 30.86 -36.27
CA THR A 550 6.58 31.63 -37.50
C THR A 550 7.98 32.22 -37.50
N THR A 551 8.59 32.29 -38.68
CA THR A 551 9.86 32.98 -38.89
C THR A 551 9.90 33.60 -40.28
N SER A 552 10.75 34.61 -40.44
CA SER A 552 11.01 35.25 -41.74
C SER A 552 12.48 35.07 -42.12
N VAL A 553 12.71 34.64 -43.35
CA VAL A 553 14.03 34.51 -43.97
C VAL A 553 14.20 35.62 -45.00
N LEU A 554 15.12 36.56 -44.76
CA LEU A 554 15.51 37.60 -45.71
C LEU A 554 16.47 37.01 -46.74
N ILE A 555 16.07 37.06 -48.00
CA ILE A 555 16.84 36.57 -49.14
C ILE A 555 17.52 37.77 -49.80
N THR A 556 18.85 37.81 -49.74
CA THR A 556 19.65 38.91 -50.28
C THR A 556 20.38 38.53 -51.56
N GLN A 557 20.54 39.51 -52.47
CA GLN A 557 21.22 39.34 -53.76
C GLN A 557 22.72 39.62 -53.67
N LYS A 558 23.55 38.83 -54.37
CA LYS A 558 25.00 39.08 -54.53
C LYS A 558 25.27 39.82 -55.85
N LYS A 559 25.63 41.11 -55.81
CA LYS A 559 25.94 41.94 -57.01
C LYS A 559 27.29 41.54 -57.65
N THR A 560 27.39 41.44 -58.99
CA THR A 560 28.60 41.07 -59.77
C THR A 560 29.35 42.27 -60.39
N GLY A 561 30.64 42.11 -60.73
CA GLY A 561 31.64 43.18 -60.98
C GLY A 561 31.35 44.22 -62.09
N ILE A 562 31.03 43.84 -63.33
CA ILE A 562 30.75 44.80 -64.44
C ILE A 562 29.61 45.77 -64.09
N SER A 563 28.61 45.31 -63.33
CA SER A 563 27.44 46.12 -62.94
C SER A 563 27.80 47.28 -61.98
N GLN A 564 29.05 47.33 -61.49
CA GLN A 564 29.54 48.34 -60.56
C GLN A 564 30.32 49.48 -61.24
N ILE A 565 30.59 49.38 -62.55
CA ILE A 565 31.34 50.42 -63.30
C ILE A 565 30.44 51.62 -63.58
N THR A 566 30.86 52.81 -63.16
CA THR A 566 30.12 54.06 -63.38
C THR A 566 30.70 54.89 -64.52
N HIS A 567 32.01 54.82 -64.78
CA HIS A 567 32.68 55.56 -65.84
C HIS A 567 33.95 54.82 -66.34
N LEU A 568 34.31 54.98 -67.62
CA LEU A 568 35.54 54.46 -68.21
C LEU A 568 36.41 55.60 -68.75
N GLY A 569 37.51 55.90 -68.05
CA GLY A 569 38.47 56.94 -68.43
C GLY A 569 39.65 56.39 -69.23
N ILE A 570 40.40 57.30 -69.85
CA ILE A 570 41.69 57.02 -70.49
C ILE A 570 42.74 57.92 -69.84
N ASP A 571 43.72 57.30 -69.18
CA ASP A 571 44.88 58.01 -68.64
C ASP A 571 46.00 57.99 -69.70
N PHE A 572 46.64 59.14 -69.92
CA PHE A 572 47.76 59.29 -70.84
C PHE A 572 48.70 60.40 -70.35
N THR A 573 49.95 60.39 -70.81
CA THR A 573 50.87 61.50 -70.59
C THR A 573 50.59 62.60 -71.61
N PRO A 574 50.17 63.81 -71.19
CA PRO A 574 49.87 64.89 -72.13
C PRO A 574 51.13 65.37 -72.85
N GLY A 575 50.97 65.77 -74.12
CA GLY A 575 52.04 66.43 -74.86
C GLY A 575 52.32 67.84 -74.35
N THR A 576 53.51 68.36 -74.66
CA THR A 576 53.76 69.81 -74.58
C THR A 576 53.15 70.51 -75.79
N ILE A 577 52.77 71.78 -75.69
CA ILE A 577 52.28 72.60 -76.82
C ILE A 577 53.20 72.47 -78.06
N LEU A 578 54.52 72.35 -77.86
CA LEU A 578 55.51 72.18 -78.92
C LEU A 578 55.44 70.85 -79.70
N LEU A 579 54.85 69.79 -79.11
CA LEU A 579 54.88 68.42 -79.66
C LEU A 579 53.60 68.05 -80.43
N ASN A 580 52.44 68.56 -80.03
CA ASN A 580 51.14 68.15 -80.59
C ASN A 580 50.10 69.29 -80.66
N GLY A 581 50.48 70.52 -80.31
CA GLY A 581 49.56 71.67 -80.31
C GLY A 581 48.49 71.67 -79.22
N SER A 582 48.48 70.71 -78.29
CA SER A 582 47.48 70.61 -77.22
C SER A 582 48.01 69.90 -75.97
N THR A 583 47.78 70.48 -74.79
CA THR A 583 48.07 69.85 -73.49
C THR A 583 46.97 68.90 -73.01
N GLU A 584 45.92 68.69 -73.80
CA GLU A 584 44.75 67.89 -73.43
C GLU A 584 44.55 66.66 -74.35
N ALA A 585 45.48 66.41 -75.27
CA ALA A 585 45.46 65.26 -76.16
C ALA A 585 46.76 64.43 -76.06
N PRO A 586 46.72 63.10 -76.24
CA PRO A 586 47.91 62.27 -76.27
C PRO A 586 48.78 62.54 -77.50
N VAL A 587 50.10 62.41 -77.35
CA VAL A 587 51.05 62.48 -78.48
C VAL A 587 51.15 61.09 -79.13
N ILE A 588 51.32 61.05 -80.45
CA ILE A 588 51.66 59.83 -81.17
C ILE A 588 52.90 59.17 -80.53
N GLY A 589 52.82 57.87 -80.28
CA GLY A 589 53.84 57.08 -79.60
C GLY A 589 53.65 56.95 -78.08
N SER A 590 52.70 57.69 -77.47
CA SER A 590 52.37 57.55 -76.05
C SER A 590 51.57 56.27 -75.76
N VAL A 591 51.69 55.78 -74.52
CA VAL A 591 50.92 54.64 -74.04
C VAL A 591 49.66 55.18 -73.35
N LEU A 592 48.50 54.79 -73.88
CA LEU A 592 47.19 55.07 -73.30
C LEU A 592 46.81 53.94 -72.34
N LYS A 593 46.23 54.27 -71.19
CA LYS A 593 45.78 53.31 -70.18
C LYS A 593 44.28 53.45 -69.93
N ALA A 594 43.53 52.36 -70.09
CA ALA A 594 42.12 52.31 -69.71
C ALA A 594 41.96 52.30 -68.18
N ARG A 595 41.10 53.16 -67.65
CA ARG A 595 40.80 53.26 -66.21
C ARG A 595 39.30 53.11 -65.94
N PRO A 596 38.82 51.91 -65.61
CA PRO A 596 37.45 51.71 -65.14
C PRO A 596 37.29 52.25 -63.71
N VAL A 597 36.25 53.05 -63.49
CA VAL A 597 35.92 53.65 -62.19
C VAL A 597 34.63 53.01 -61.68
N CYS A 598 34.71 52.48 -60.45
CA CYS A 598 33.59 51.92 -59.69
C CYS A 598 33.16 52.92 -58.60
N GLU A 599 32.06 52.64 -57.87
CA GLU A 599 31.45 53.54 -56.87
C GLU A 599 32.46 54.41 -56.07
N ALA A 600 32.18 55.71 -55.97
CA ALA A 600 32.99 56.74 -55.29
C ALA A 600 34.41 56.98 -55.85
N GLU A 601 34.52 57.11 -57.19
CA GLU A 601 35.75 57.52 -57.91
C GLU A 601 36.96 56.57 -57.75
N LYS A 602 36.75 55.34 -57.27
CA LYS A 602 37.82 54.36 -57.08
C LYS A 602 38.00 53.45 -58.30
N ALA A 603 39.24 53.06 -58.58
CA ALA A 603 39.52 52.08 -59.63
C ALA A 603 38.89 50.71 -59.28
N CYS A 604 38.28 50.05 -60.26
CA CYS A 604 37.75 48.70 -60.09
C CYS A 604 38.91 47.70 -59.85
N GLN A 605 38.70 46.70 -59.00
CA GLN A 605 39.73 45.68 -58.65
C GLN A 605 39.76 44.49 -59.61
N THR A 606 38.79 44.39 -60.53
CA THR A 606 38.67 43.30 -61.51
C THR A 606 39.40 43.66 -62.81
N ASP A 607 40.08 42.68 -63.43
CA ASP A 607 40.66 42.85 -64.77
C ASP A 607 39.60 42.64 -65.86
N PHE A 608 39.63 43.48 -66.89
CA PHE A 608 38.68 43.45 -68.00
C PHE A 608 39.37 43.21 -69.34
N ILE A 609 38.61 42.76 -70.33
CA ILE A 609 39.01 42.73 -71.74
C ILE A 609 38.54 44.03 -72.39
N TYR A 610 39.45 44.73 -73.07
CA TYR A 610 39.20 46.03 -73.68
C TYR A 610 39.11 45.94 -75.20
N GLN A 611 38.61 47.00 -75.83
CA GLN A 611 38.73 47.22 -77.26
C GLN A 611 38.95 48.72 -77.52
N TRP A 612 40.12 49.05 -78.04
CA TRP A 612 40.46 50.42 -78.43
C TRP A 612 39.90 50.76 -79.81
N GLU A 613 39.40 51.98 -79.96
CA GLU A 613 38.75 52.46 -81.19
C GLU A 613 39.17 53.90 -81.49
N PHE A 614 39.21 54.25 -82.78
CA PHE A 614 39.46 55.62 -83.21
C PHE A 614 38.39 56.13 -84.18
N SER A 615 38.23 57.44 -84.26
CA SER A 615 37.25 58.11 -85.10
C SER A 615 37.78 59.43 -85.67
N VAL A 616 37.29 59.82 -86.84
CA VAL A 616 37.61 61.11 -87.47
C VAL A 616 36.64 62.21 -87.03
N ASP A 617 35.39 61.84 -86.76
CA ASP A 617 34.26 62.75 -86.55
C ASP A 617 33.54 62.55 -85.21
N GLY A 618 33.90 61.50 -84.47
CA GLY A 618 33.26 61.11 -83.21
C GLY A 618 31.96 60.33 -83.38
N LEU A 619 31.52 60.13 -84.63
CA LEU A 619 30.28 59.44 -84.97
C LEU A 619 30.54 58.01 -85.47
N GLN A 620 31.52 57.84 -86.35
CA GLN A 620 31.91 56.53 -86.87
C GLN A 620 33.23 56.07 -86.23
N TRP A 621 33.19 54.93 -85.55
CA TRP A 621 34.32 54.40 -84.78
C TRP A 621 34.85 53.12 -85.41
N THR A 622 36.16 53.06 -85.61
CA THR A 622 36.87 51.89 -86.15
C THR A 622 37.65 51.22 -85.03
N SER A 623 37.40 49.92 -84.81
CA SER A 623 38.13 49.14 -83.80
C SER A 623 39.55 48.81 -84.27
N VAL A 624 40.53 49.02 -83.39
CA VAL A 624 41.94 48.67 -83.65
C VAL A 624 42.12 47.18 -83.43
N LYS A 625 42.46 46.45 -84.49
CA LYS A 625 42.58 44.99 -84.43
C LYS A 625 43.71 44.58 -83.49
N GLY A 626 43.40 43.73 -82.51
CA GLY A 626 44.37 43.20 -81.54
C GLY A 626 44.67 44.12 -80.36
N ALA A 627 44.12 45.34 -80.30
CA ALA A 627 44.27 46.23 -79.16
C ALA A 627 43.22 45.91 -78.09
N THR A 628 43.43 44.81 -77.36
CA THR A 628 42.49 44.30 -76.35
C THR A 628 42.97 44.42 -74.90
N ASP A 629 44.20 44.88 -74.70
CA ASP A 629 44.78 45.09 -73.38
C ASP A 629 44.36 46.44 -72.76
N SER A 630 44.52 46.55 -71.44
CA SER A 630 44.29 47.80 -70.70
C SER A 630 45.28 48.91 -71.09
N LEU A 631 46.40 48.55 -71.70
CA LEU A 631 47.42 49.46 -72.23
C LEU A 631 47.45 49.37 -73.75
N TRP A 632 47.47 50.53 -74.42
CA TRP A 632 47.64 50.60 -75.87
C TRP A 632 48.62 51.69 -76.26
N GLN A 633 49.68 51.32 -76.99
CA GLN A 633 50.64 52.28 -77.53
C GLN A 633 50.08 52.88 -78.82
N LEU A 634 49.82 54.19 -78.83
CA LEU A 634 49.20 54.90 -79.95
C LEU A 634 50.20 55.01 -81.13
N PRO A 635 50.01 54.29 -82.25
CA PRO A 635 50.97 54.32 -83.36
C PRO A 635 50.79 55.58 -84.22
N ALA A 636 51.81 55.93 -85.01
CA ALA A 636 51.74 57.07 -85.94
C ALA A 636 50.77 56.82 -87.10
N THR A 637 50.71 55.57 -87.56
CA THR A 637 49.78 55.14 -88.59
C THR A 637 49.15 53.80 -88.22
N TYR A 638 47.91 53.58 -88.67
CA TYR A 638 47.22 52.30 -88.60
C TYR A 638 46.68 51.99 -90.00
N GLU A 639 47.06 50.84 -90.55
CA GLU A 639 46.71 50.41 -91.92
C GLU A 639 46.99 51.50 -92.99
N GLY A 640 48.12 52.20 -92.85
CA GLY A 640 48.55 53.24 -93.79
C GLY A 640 47.88 54.61 -93.59
N GLN A 641 46.94 54.75 -92.66
CA GLN A 641 46.32 56.04 -92.32
C GLN A 641 46.96 56.67 -91.09
N SER A 642 47.15 58.00 -91.11
CA SER A 642 47.62 58.73 -89.93
C SER A 642 46.57 58.74 -88.83
N LEU A 643 47.00 58.40 -87.60
CA LEU A 643 46.17 58.54 -86.39
C LEU A 643 46.29 59.93 -85.76
N GLN A 644 47.05 60.84 -86.38
CA GLN A 644 47.13 62.23 -85.94
C GLN A 644 45.76 62.90 -86.08
N ASN A 645 45.35 63.66 -85.05
CA ASN A 645 44.06 64.36 -84.96
C ASN A 645 42.83 63.44 -85.04
N LYS A 646 42.94 62.17 -84.65
CA LYS A 646 41.81 61.26 -84.47
C LYS A 646 41.33 61.26 -83.02
N LEU A 647 40.03 61.09 -82.81
CA LEU A 647 39.44 60.84 -81.49
C LEU A 647 39.68 59.39 -81.10
N ILE A 648 40.06 59.14 -79.84
CA ILE A 648 40.32 57.82 -79.30
C ILE A 648 39.32 57.51 -78.20
N ARG A 649 38.79 56.29 -78.18
CA ARG A 649 38.02 55.76 -77.04
C ARG A 649 38.40 54.32 -76.77
N VAL A 650 37.99 53.84 -75.60
CA VAL A 650 38.09 52.43 -75.21
C VAL A 650 36.73 51.98 -74.69
N ARG A 651 36.36 50.73 -74.97
CA ARG A 651 35.21 50.06 -74.36
C ARG A 651 35.65 48.75 -73.72
N ILE A 652 34.90 48.29 -72.72
CA ILE A 652 35.06 46.98 -72.11
C ILE A 652 34.16 45.99 -72.85
N THR A 653 34.70 44.83 -73.23
CA THR A 653 33.96 43.80 -73.97
C THR A 653 33.61 42.59 -73.12
N ALA A 654 34.38 42.30 -72.06
CA ALA A 654 34.11 41.22 -71.11
C ALA A 654 34.91 41.41 -69.80
N GLU A 655 34.54 40.69 -68.74
CA GLU A 655 35.43 40.42 -67.61
C GLU A 655 36.47 39.39 -68.02
N LYS A 656 37.70 39.53 -67.52
CA LYS A 656 38.72 38.50 -67.71
C LYS A 656 38.41 37.40 -66.71
N ASP A 657 38.10 36.20 -67.18
CA ASP A 657 37.93 35.04 -66.30
C ASP A 657 39.23 34.85 -65.50
N ILE A 658 39.13 34.84 -64.16
CA ILE A 658 40.25 34.59 -63.24
C ILE A 658 40.52 33.10 -63.14
#